data_AF-A0A9P3MSM1-F1
#
_entry.id   AF-A0A9P3MSM1-F1
#
_cell.length_a   1.000
_cell.length_b   1.000
_cell.length_c   1.000
_cell.angle_alpha   90.00
_cell.angle_beta   90.00
_cell.angle_gamma   90.00
#
_symmetry.space_group_name_H-M   'P 1'
#
loop_
_entity.id
_entity.type
_entity.pdbx_description
1 polymer ?
#
loop_
_entity_poly.entity_id
_entity_poly.type
_entity_poly.pdbx_seq_one_letter_code
_entity_poly.pdbx_strand_id
1 'polypeptide(L)'
;MAPAADPSPPRNAPPRPSDAEASAALAESLPPPPPPPRIQTLADFVKVHEMLLLATGLPRELYPRLFEKIMAERFDAGSRFAIEEVEGGRQRRVVLTPGGQGLDAKGDVFLVDHAWSFRLGQAREQLETVPKLAARMAALMCVGGEEGGEGEGEGEGQGKTEPEGQGAGGNGGNKGANSVDDIILRAVRAALDARNQGGEGEGEVESESSREVEGGVEGGVERDEEWLEMDGEGIDEDMLEAMKLHERFPNLVGLSLWGNRLTDAARVASILSPLASLKALWLNDNPCVATESSAVALRNTLLASLPNLELFNRHFTRCYSTWALLFAADVAGPHCATLADDMAAAELARLTEIDLSDRGIVELKQEVFSPALLPNLARINLSRNPLPLSLLAPIDASRSSVLLPLASLPSLRSVQIDLEGPFPFDPYETARTLPHLSSLNGALLSSFTRGGSWMFPRLPACQPGTPLVDRVLHAMWRHVCSYKLATETQLDESAVWYVMDEFGSAFRHSDLPNFRCSPFLFLPDGSFTSAVSYSLVWPVAAVQPGEECTRDFLAGVGEEQQRSAKLSVWFHTPSSFFKQAYEQRIVKFAAAAAKHAEATTLLATAESDNKGDKEAQGGGSGAAERRVYRVFTDIPHVTDNLSRPEFAFVDNPSEADIIWTSMQVDDAFREAAGLKERRDKGGEEPFINQFPFEACIVMKHHLAKTIQQAYGGTRPWLQDTYDMQCELAALIGCFLEREVAAAAAAGQKLIAGYEGGAEVAKGTGSSEEPELDNTWIMKPWNLARSMDATVSRHLAQILRLGETGPKVCQKYISRPALFNGRKFDMRFIVLLKRLKPLEAYLSDVFWARIANKAYSQMEDSLSDFQTHFTVMNYSGHKYEHVPTHEFVRAFEQQHNVTWQSIDQSVQRMLRELLAAAVTVHPEMQPDGDTCRAIYGVDVMLDDQFQPKLLEVTYCPDCTRAVTYDMKRVFPRPSSGGNAEADEESEWLRPKSFFNDVFGCLFLGETRNVRRL
;
A
#
# COMPACT_ATOMS: atom_id res chain seq x y z
N MET A 1 -22.87 -66.02 32.21
CA MET A 1 -22.60 -67.28 31.49
C MET A 1 -21.55 -66.98 30.43
N ALA A 2 -20.36 -67.55 30.54
CA ALA A 2 -19.34 -67.60 29.48
C ALA A 2 -19.33 -69.05 28.90
N PRO A 3 -18.59 -69.40 27.82
CA PRO A 3 -17.79 -68.63 26.85
C PRO A 3 -17.94 -69.10 25.37
N ALA A 4 -16.98 -68.70 24.51
CA ALA A 4 -16.59 -69.22 23.17
C ALA A 4 -17.20 -68.50 21.95
N ALA A 5 -16.51 -68.21 20.85
CA ALA A 5 -15.10 -68.31 20.44
C ALA A 5 -14.92 -67.41 19.20
N ASP A 6 -13.69 -66.91 18.99
CA ASP A 6 -13.25 -66.27 17.74
C ASP A 6 -13.38 -67.25 16.55
N PRO A 7 -13.74 -66.74 15.36
CA PRO A 7 -12.78 -66.85 14.28
C PRO A 7 -12.72 -65.59 13.39
N SER A 8 -11.51 -65.09 13.14
CA SER A 8 -11.19 -64.23 12.00
C SER A 8 -11.64 -64.91 10.68
N PRO A 9 -12.31 -64.23 9.72
CA PRO A 9 -11.62 -63.56 8.59
C PRO A 9 -12.48 -62.41 7.94
N PRO A 10 -12.15 -61.81 6.77
CA PRO A 10 -10.89 -61.71 6.02
C PRO A 10 -10.36 -60.26 5.88
N ARG A 11 -9.09 -60.16 5.48
CA ARG A 11 -8.52 -58.96 4.84
C ARG A 11 -9.27 -58.69 3.53
N ASN A 12 -9.55 -57.42 3.25
CA ASN A 12 -10.32 -56.85 2.12
C ASN A 12 -11.82 -56.66 2.40
N ALA A 13 -12.14 -55.63 3.19
CA ALA A 13 -13.37 -54.86 2.99
C ALA A 13 -12.97 -53.51 2.36
N PRO A 14 -13.72 -52.99 1.37
CA PRO A 14 -13.50 -51.63 0.87
C PRO A 14 -13.73 -50.64 2.02
N PRO A 15 -13.10 -49.45 1.99
CA PRO A 15 -13.38 -48.41 2.98
C PRO A 15 -14.88 -48.10 2.98
N ARG A 16 -15.46 -47.86 4.17
CA ARG A 16 -16.84 -47.36 4.27
C ARG A 16 -16.90 -45.99 3.60
N PRO A 17 -17.96 -45.68 2.84
CA PRO A 17 -18.08 -44.39 2.19
C PRO A 17 -18.12 -43.28 3.24
N SER A 18 -17.52 -42.14 2.93
CA SER A 18 -17.62 -40.92 3.74
C SER A 18 -19.08 -40.47 3.85
N ASP A 19 -19.43 -39.66 4.87
CA ASP A 19 -20.79 -39.10 4.99
C ASP A 19 -21.21 -38.27 3.74
N ALA A 20 -20.25 -37.84 2.92
CA ALA A 20 -20.48 -37.23 1.62
C ALA A 20 -21.00 -38.23 0.56
N GLU A 21 -20.55 -39.49 0.60
CA GLU A 21 -21.03 -40.56 -0.28
C GLU A 21 -22.35 -41.16 0.21
N ALA A 22 -22.62 -41.15 1.53
CA ALA A 22 -23.94 -41.49 2.07
C ALA A 22 -25.00 -40.42 1.74
N SER A 23 -24.60 -39.15 1.72
CA SER A 23 -25.43 -38.03 1.24
C SER A 23 -25.67 -38.11 -0.28
N ALA A 24 -24.64 -38.48 -1.06
CA ALA A 24 -24.77 -38.73 -2.50
C ALA A 24 -25.69 -39.92 -2.82
N ALA A 25 -25.63 -41.00 -2.04
CA ALA A 25 -26.50 -42.16 -2.20
C ALA A 25 -27.96 -41.87 -1.80
N LEU A 26 -28.21 -40.95 -0.85
CA LEU A 26 -29.57 -40.46 -0.56
C LEU A 26 -30.08 -39.53 -1.68
N ALA A 27 -29.21 -38.73 -2.28
CA ALA A 27 -29.55 -37.86 -3.42
C ALA A 27 -29.89 -38.64 -4.70
N GLU A 28 -29.29 -39.81 -4.91
CA GLU A 28 -29.63 -40.70 -6.05
C GLU A 28 -31.01 -41.38 -5.94
N SER A 29 -31.66 -41.31 -4.77
CA SER A 29 -33.02 -41.84 -4.56
C SER A 29 -34.13 -40.83 -4.85
N LEU A 30 -33.78 -39.56 -5.09
CA LEU A 30 -34.72 -38.51 -5.47
C LEU A 30 -34.86 -38.46 -7.01
N PRO A 31 -36.08 -38.27 -7.55
CA PRO A 31 -36.24 -38.05 -8.99
C PRO A 31 -35.37 -36.86 -9.41
N PRO A 32 -34.69 -36.93 -10.58
CA PRO A 32 -33.87 -35.82 -11.05
C PRO A 32 -34.72 -34.55 -11.09
N PRO A 33 -34.16 -33.38 -10.71
CA PRO A 33 -34.89 -32.12 -10.82
C PRO A 33 -35.38 -31.98 -12.27
N PRO A 34 -36.62 -31.48 -12.47
CA PRO A 34 -37.13 -31.25 -13.82
C PRO A 34 -36.09 -30.43 -14.59
N PRO A 35 -35.86 -30.75 -15.89
CA PRO A 35 -34.91 -29.99 -16.68
C PRO A 35 -35.26 -28.51 -16.58
N PRO A 36 -34.26 -27.64 -16.40
CA PRO A 36 -34.54 -26.23 -16.22
C PRO A 36 -35.33 -25.71 -17.43
N PRO A 37 -36.31 -24.81 -17.21
CA PRO A 37 -37.17 -24.36 -18.28
C PRO A 37 -36.31 -23.68 -19.35
N ARG A 38 -36.39 -24.15 -20.60
CA ARG A 38 -35.80 -23.44 -21.73
C ARG A 38 -36.40 -22.04 -21.77
N ILE A 39 -35.54 -21.02 -21.67
CA ILE A 39 -35.98 -19.63 -21.70
C ILE A 39 -36.55 -19.34 -23.09
N GLN A 40 -37.86 -19.16 -23.18
CA GLN A 40 -38.56 -18.88 -24.43
C GLN A 40 -39.35 -17.56 -24.38
N THR A 41 -39.76 -17.16 -23.18
CA THR A 41 -40.52 -15.94 -22.96
C THR A 41 -39.78 -14.97 -22.06
N LEU A 42 -40.17 -13.69 -22.13
CA LEU A 42 -39.68 -12.66 -21.20
C LEU A 42 -39.96 -13.03 -19.74
N ALA A 43 -41.07 -13.71 -19.46
CA ALA A 43 -41.41 -14.13 -18.10
C ALA A 43 -40.43 -15.18 -17.57
N ASP A 44 -40.03 -16.14 -18.42
CA ASP A 44 -39.01 -17.14 -18.06
C ASP A 44 -37.66 -16.47 -17.81
N PHE A 45 -37.27 -15.54 -18.70
CA PHE A 45 -36.03 -14.79 -18.57
C PHE A 45 -35.96 -14.03 -17.24
N VAL A 46 -37.00 -13.27 -16.90
CA VAL A 46 -37.06 -12.51 -15.64
C VAL A 46 -37.05 -13.45 -14.45
N LYS A 47 -37.77 -14.58 -14.50
CA LYS A 47 -37.83 -15.55 -13.40
C LYS A 47 -36.46 -16.19 -13.13
N VAL A 48 -35.73 -16.58 -14.17
CA VAL A 48 -34.40 -17.19 -14.03
C VAL A 48 -33.36 -16.17 -13.57
N HIS A 49 -33.46 -14.92 -14.04
CA HIS A 49 -32.43 -13.90 -13.83
C HIS A 49 -32.80 -12.83 -12.81
N GLU A 50 -33.87 -13.00 -12.01
CA GLU A 50 -34.41 -11.93 -11.16
C GLU A 50 -33.34 -11.28 -10.28
N MET A 51 -32.59 -12.11 -9.54
CA MET A 51 -31.50 -11.64 -8.66
C MET A 51 -30.37 -10.97 -9.44
N LEU A 52 -30.03 -11.49 -10.62
CA LEU A 52 -28.98 -10.92 -11.48
C LEU A 52 -29.41 -9.56 -12.05
N LEU A 53 -30.65 -9.45 -12.54
CA LEU A 53 -31.24 -8.20 -13.04
C LEU A 53 -31.32 -7.14 -11.92
N LEU A 54 -31.72 -7.53 -10.70
CA LEU A 54 -31.70 -6.64 -9.54
C LEU A 54 -30.29 -6.17 -9.21
N ALA A 55 -29.31 -7.08 -9.21
CA ALA A 55 -27.91 -6.75 -8.93
C ALA A 55 -27.32 -5.77 -9.98
N THR A 56 -27.74 -5.86 -11.25
CA THR A 56 -27.28 -4.90 -12.27
C THR A 56 -27.78 -3.48 -12.03
N GLY A 57 -28.93 -3.32 -11.38
CA GLY A 57 -29.66 -2.06 -11.29
C GLY A 57 -30.29 -1.60 -12.61
N LEU A 58 -30.45 -2.50 -13.59
CA LEU A 58 -31.11 -2.20 -14.86
C LEU A 58 -32.60 -1.88 -14.63
N PRO A 59 -33.13 -0.76 -15.17
CA PRO A 59 -34.55 -0.44 -15.12
C PRO A 59 -35.44 -1.54 -15.72
N ARG A 60 -36.55 -1.87 -15.03
CA ARG A 60 -37.50 -2.91 -15.47
C ARG A 60 -38.07 -2.69 -16.87
N GLU A 61 -38.24 -1.43 -17.26
CA GLU A 61 -38.70 -1.03 -18.59
C GLU A 61 -37.74 -1.44 -19.73
N LEU A 62 -36.46 -1.69 -19.42
CA LEU A 62 -35.47 -2.17 -20.38
C LEU A 62 -35.40 -3.70 -20.48
N TYR A 63 -36.08 -4.46 -19.61
CA TYR A 63 -36.03 -5.92 -19.64
C TYR A 63 -36.54 -6.53 -20.95
N PRO A 64 -37.66 -6.05 -21.55
CA PRO A 64 -38.11 -6.57 -22.85
C PRO A 64 -37.08 -6.39 -23.96
N ARG A 65 -36.41 -5.22 -23.99
CA ARG A 65 -35.36 -4.93 -24.97
C ARG A 65 -34.11 -5.75 -24.74
N LEU A 66 -33.69 -5.90 -23.49
CA LEU A 66 -32.57 -6.76 -23.13
C LEU A 66 -32.83 -8.19 -23.61
N PHE A 67 -34.02 -8.72 -23.29
CA PHE A 67 -34.42 -10.06 -23.70
C PHE A 67 -34.41 -10.22 -25.22
N GLU A 68 -34.99 -9.28 -25.97
CA GLU A 68 -34.95 -9.31 -27.44
C GLU A 68 -33.51 -9.34 -27.97
N LYS A 69 -32.64 -8.45 -27.47
CA LYS A 69 -31.25 -8.35 -27.95
C LYS A 69 -30.42 -9.58 -27.59
N ILE A 70 -30.56 -10.11 -26.37
CA ILE A 70 -29.84 -11.32 -25.94
C ILE A 70 -30.30 -12.53 -26.75
N MET A 71 -31.61 -12.75 -26.88
CA MET A 71 -32.13 -13.92 -27.59
C MET A 71 -31.82 -13.89 -29.10
N ALA A 72 -31.58 -12.70 -29.66
CA ALA A 72 -31.19 -12.51 -31.05
C ALA A 72 -29.69 -12.29 -31.25
N GLU A 73 -28.86 -12.39 -30.20
CA GLU A 73 -27.42 -12.09 -30.21
C GLU A 73 -27.09 -10.75 -30.92
N ARG A 74 -27.91 -9.72 -30.64
CA ARG A 74 -27.85 -8.43 -31.35
C ARG A 74 -26.89 -7.46 -30.64
N PHE A 75 -25.71 -7.26 -31.24
CA PHE A 75 -24.72 -6.25 -30.85
C PHE A 75 -24.83 -4.99 -31.71
N ASP A 76 -25.72 -4.08 -31.34
CA ASP A 76 -26.09 -2.91 -32.15
C ASP A 76 -25.39 -1.61 -31.77
N ALA A 77 -24.45 -1.63 -30.81
CA ALA A 77 -23.71 -0.45 -30.37
C ALA A 77 -23.01 0.29 -31.52
N GLY A 78 -22.35 -0.43 -32.44
CA GLY A 78 -21.65 0.17 -33.58
C GLY A 78 -22.53 0.92 -34.58
N SER A 79 -23.87 0.77 -34.51
CA SER A 79 -24.81 1.55 -35.32
C SER A 79 -25.21 2.89 -34.68
N ARG A 80 -24.92 3.06 -33.38
CA ARG A 80 -25.33 4.22 -32.59
C ARG A 80 -24.13 5.07 -32.17
N PHE A 81 -22.97 4.45 -31.94
CA PHE A 81 -21.80 5.12 -31.38
C PHE A 81 -20.60 5.10 -32.32
N ALA A 82 -19.75 6.11 -32.20
CA ALA A 82 -18.42 6.15 -32.79
C ALA A 82 -17.36 6.11 -31.68
N ILE A 83 -16.21 5.53 -31.99
CA ILE A 83 -15.05 5.50 -31.10
C ILE A 83 -14.00 6.44 -31.70
N GLU A 84 -13.56 7.40 -30.90
CA GLU A 84 -12.57 8.39 -31.31
C GLU A 84 -11.28 8.19 -30.52
N GLU A 85 -10.14 8.31 -31.20
CA GLU A 85 -8.84 8.37 -30.56
C GLU A 85 -8.60 9.78 -29.98
N VAL A 86 -8.08 9.81 -28.76
CA VAL A 86 -7.74 11.05 -28.04
C VAL A 86 -6.35 10.91 -27.43
N GLU A 87 -5.79 12.03 -26.97
CA GLU A 87 -4.50 12.06 -26.26
C GLU A 87 -3.35 11.46 -27.09
N GLY A 88 -3.34 11.76 -28.40
CA GLY A 88 -2.32 11.28 -29.34
C GLY A 88 -2.41 9.77 -29.62
N GLY A 89 -3.62 9.20 -29.61
CA GLY A 89 -3.85 7.77 -29.87
C GLY A 89 -3.57 6.88 -28.66
N ARG A 90 -3.36 7.47 -27.47
CA ARG A 90 -3.06 6.73 -26.22
C ARG A 90 -4.30 6.41 -25.40
N GLN A 91 -5.45 6.95 -25.80
CA GLN A 91 -6.74 6.63 -25.21
C GLN A 91 -7.85 6.73 -26.28
N ARG A 92 -9.00 6.14 -25.97
CA ARG A 92 -10.21 6.17 -26.79
C ARG A 92 -11.37 6.73 -25.98
N ARG A 93 -12.33 7.36 -26.66
CA ARG A 93 -13.61 7.77 -26.08
C ARG A 93 -14.77 7.30 -26.96
N VAL A 94 -15.92 7.10 -26.34
CA VAL A 94 -17.18 6.81 -27.04
C VAL A 94 -17.97 8.10 -27.22
N VAL A 95 -18.44 8.38 -28.43
CA VAL A 95 -19.36 9.48 -28.71
C VAL A 95 -20.63 8.96 -29.38
N LEU A 96 -21.78 9.59 -29.12
CA LEU A 96 -22.99 9.31 -29.87
C LEU A 96 -22.79 9.81 -31.31
N THR A 97 -23.07 8.98 -32.31
CA THR A 97 -22.75 9.29 -33.71
C THR A 97 -23.35 10.65 -34.15
N PRO A 98 -22.54 11.60 -34.64
CA PRO A 98 -23.04 12.88 -35.13
C PRO A 98 -24.08 12.71 -36.25
N GLY A 99 -25.13 13.55 -36.24
CA GLY A 99 -26.19 13.53 -37.26
C GLY A 99 -27.25 12.42 -37.09
N GLY A 100 -27.14 11.57 -36.07
CA GLY A 100 -28.15 10.56 -35.71
C GLY A 100 -29.26 11.08 -34.80
N GLN A 101 -30.14 10.18 -34.34
CA GLN A 101 -31.14 10.48 -33.31
C GLN A 101 -30.49 10.42 -31.92
N GLY A 102 -30.78 11.41 -31.07
CA GLY A 102 -30.41 11.41 -29.65
C GLY A 102 -30.91 10.17 -28.89
N LEU A 103 -30.37 9.96 -27.69
CA LEU A 103 -30.81 8.92 -26.77
C LEU A 103 -31.51 9.56 -25.57
N ASP A 104 -32.72 9.09 -25.28
CA ASP A 104 -33.40 9.46 -24.03
C ASP A 104 -32.81 8.66 -22.85
N ALA A 105 -32.95 9.21 -21.65
CA ALA A 105 -32.62 8.48 -20.42
C ALA A 105 -33.42 7.18 -20.36
N LYS A 106 -32.73 6.06 -20.11
CA LYS A 106 -33.31 4.70 -20.11
C LYS A 106 -34.00 4.34 -21.43
N GLY A 107 -33.61 5.00 -22.52
CA GLY A 107 -34.21 4.82 -23.84
C GLY A 107 -33.75 3.57 -24.58
N ASP A 108 -32.65 2.92 -24.17
CA ASP A 108 -32.16 1.67 -24.77
C ASP A 108 -31.21 0.90 -23.83
N VAL A 109 -30.81 -0.32 -24.21
CA VAL A 109 -29.76 -1.12 -23.55
C VAL A 109 -28.86 -1.78 -24.59
N PHE A 110 -27.55 -1.81 -24.36
CA PHE A 110 -26.55 -2.33 -25.26
C PHE A 110 -25.80 -3.50 -24.61
N LEU A 111 -25.55 -4.54 -25.40
CA LEU A 111 -24.74 -5.69 -25.02
C LEU A 111 -23.28 -5.42 -25.38
N VAL A 112 -22.40 -5.70 -24.44
CA VAL A 112 -20.96 -5.54 -24.56
C VAL A 112 -20.30 -6.87 -24.22
N ASP A 113 -19.49 -7.38 -25.13
CA ASP A 113 -18.80 -8.65 -24.93
C ASP A 113 -17.59 -8.50 -24.02
N HIS A 114 -17.17 -9.62 -23.42
CA HIS A 114 -15.92 -9.71 -22.68
C HIS A 114 -14.84 -10.21 -23.64
N ALA A 115 -14.02 -9.29 -24.15
CA ALA A 115 -12.94 -9.61 -25.09
C ALA A 115 -11.89 -10.58 -24.51
N TRP A 116 -11.72 -10.55 -23.19
CA TRP A 116 -10.82 -11.44 -22.47
C TRP A 116 -11.34 -11.63 -21.05
N SER A 117 -11.45 -12.89 -20.59
CA SER A 117 -11.86 -13.26 -19.23
C SER A 117 -10.87 -14.27 -18.65
N PHE A 118 -10.43 -14.07 -17.41
CA PHE A 118 -9.34 -14.86 -16.83
C PHE A 118 -9.38 -14.91 -15.29
N ARG A 119 -8.69 -15.92 -14.74
CA ARG A 119 -8.24 -15.92 -13.34
C ARG A 119 -6.85 -15.31 -13.29
N LEU A 120 -6.56 -14.55 -12.23
CA LEU A 120 -5.32 -13.75 -12.19
C LEU A 120 -4.05 -14.58 -12.39
N GLY A 121 -3.96 -15.77 -11.79
CA GLY A 121 -2.82 -16.68 -11.95
C GLY A 121 -2.64 -17.25 -13.37
N GLN A 122 -3.64 -17.13 -14.23
CA GLN A 122 -3.62 -17.61 -15.63
C GLN A 122 -3.39 -16.47 -16.63
N ALA A 123 -3.38 -15.21 -16.20
CA ALA A 123 -3.37 -14.06 -17.09
C ALA A 123 -2.18 -14.07 -18.06
N ARG A 124 -0.96 -14.24 -17.51
CA ARG A 124 0.29 -14.30 -18.28
C ARG A 124 0.30 -15.49 -19.23
N GLU A 125 0.03 -16.70 -18.72
CA GLU A 125 -0.01 -17.93 -19.51
C GLU A 125 -0.98 -17.80 -20.69
N GLN A 126 -2.17 -17.23 -20.49
CA GLN A 126 -3.11 -17.01 -21.57
C GLN A 126 -2.59 -16.00 -22.61
N LEU A 127 -1.97 -14.90 -22.19
CA LEU A 127 -1.39 -13.91 -23.12
C LEU A 127 -0.24 -14.51 -23.96
N GLU A 128 0.52 -15.45 -23.39
CA GLU A 128 1.63 -16.12 -24.04
C GLU A 128 1.18 -17.26 -24.98
N THR A 129 0.11 -17.99 -24.60
CA THR A 129 -0.30 -19.22 -25.29
C THR A 129 -1.49 -19.06 -26.23
N VAL A 130 -2.41 -18.11 -25.96
CA VAL A 130 -3.60 -17.90 -26.80
C VAL A 130 -3.23 -17.04 -28.02
N PRO A 131 -3.37 -17.57 -29.25
CA PRO A 131 -2.94 -16.87 -30.44
C PRO A 131 -3.60 -15.49 -30.60
N LYS A 132 -2.78 -14.47 -30.90
CA LYS A 132 -3.20 -13.07 -31.15
C LYS A 132 -3.87 -12.35 -29.97
N LEU A 133 -4.03 -12.98 -28.80
CA LEU A 133 -4.65 -12.36 -27.64
C LEU A 133 -3.86 -11.12 -27.17
N ALA A 134 -2.54 -11.26 -26.99
CA ALA A 134 -1.68 -10.15 -26.57
C ALA A 134 -1.73 -8.97 -27.56
N ALA A 135 -1.70 -9.23 -28.88
CA ALA A 135 -1.81 -8.19 -29.90
C ALA A 135 -3.17 -7.49 -29.87
N ARG A 136 -4.27 -8.24 -29.70
CA ARG A 136 -5.62 -7.68 -29.57
C ARG A 136 -5.75 -6.81 -28.31
N MET A 137 -5.25 -7.28 -27.17
CA MET A 137 -5.27 -6.51 -25.93
C MET A 137 -4.38 -5.27 -26.03
N ALA A 138 -3.21 -5.37 -26.66
CA ALA A 138 -2.32 -4.23 -26.88
C ALA A 138 -2.96 -3.13 -27.75
N ALA A 139 -3.68 -3.52 -28.81
CA ALA A 139 -4.43 -2.56 -29.63
C ALA A 139 -5.56 -1.90 -28.84
N LEU A 140 -6.35 -2.68 -28.10
CA LEU A 140 -7.45 -2.18 -27.28
C LEU A 140 -6.96 -1.22 -26.18
N MET A 141 -5.81 -1.53 -25.57
CA MET A 141 -5.21 -0.75 -24.49
C MET A 141 -4.25 0.34 -24.99
N CYS A 142 -4.12 0.53 -26.30
CA CYS A 142 -3.26 1.54 -26.93
C CYS A 142 -1.76 1.42 -26.54
N VAL A 143 -1.22 0.19 -26.48
CA VAL A 143 0.19 -0.12 -26.14
C VAL A 143 0.94 -0.92 -27.22
N GLY A 144 0.41 -0.96 -28.44
CA GLY A 144 0.90 -1.79 -29.55
C GLY A 144 2.01 -1.19 -30.43
N GLY A 145 2.58 -0.02 -30.11
CA GLY A 145 3.57 0.67 -30.96
C GLY A 145 4.77 -0.18 -31.42
N GLU A 146 5.23 0.10 -32.64
CA GLU A 146 6.06 -0.71 -33.57
C GLU A 146 7.43 -1.17 -33.03
N GLU A 147 7.72 -2.46 -33.21
CA GLU A 147 9.10 -2.96 -33.33
C GLU A 147 9.63 -2.50 -34.70
N GLY A 148 10.79 -1.85 -34.71
CA GLY A 148 11.37 -1.21 -35.89
C GLY A 148 11.52 -2.14 -37.09
N GLY A 149 10.86 -1.77 -38.19
CA GLY A 149 11.16 -2.29 -39.52
C GLY A 149 12.38 -1.59 -40.09
N GLU A 150 13.41 -2.37 -40.39
CA GLU A 150 14.55 -1.98 -41.23
C GLU A 150 14.06 -1.42 -42.57
N GLY A 151 14.41 -0.17 -42.86
CA GLY A 151 14.25 0.45 -44.15
C GLY A 151 15.57 1.13 -44.52
N GLU A 152 16.40 0.40 -45.26
CA GLU A 152 17.57 0.95 -45.94
C GLU A 152 17.14 2.14 -46.83
N GLY A 153 17.82 3.26 -46.65
CA GLY A 153 17.63 4.48 -47.43
C GLY A 153 18.84 5.39 -47.22
N GLU A 154 19.94 5.06 -47.88
CA GLU A 154 21.12 5.92 -48.00
C GLU A 154 20.75 7.28 -48.62
N GLY A 155 21.33 8.35 -48.06
CA GLY A 155 21.18 9.71 -48.57
C GLY A 155 22.01 10.70 -47.74
N GLU A 156 23.29 10.81 -48.10
CA GLU A 156 24.31 11.69 -47.53
C GLU A 156 23.94 13.19 -47.48
N GLY A 157 24.50 13.93 -46.52
CA GLY A 157 24.86 15.34 -46.74
C GLY A 157 24.85 16.31 -45.55
N GLN A 158 26.03 16.46 -44.92
CA GLN A 158 26.57 17.68 -44.27
C GLN A 158 25.88 18.16 -42.98
N GLY A 159 26.49 18.19 -41.78
CA GLY A 159 27.91 18.32 -41.43
C GLY A 159 28.26 19.76 -41.10
N LYS A 160 27.82 20.27 -39.94
CA LYS A 160 28.36 21.45 -39.24
C LYS A 160 28.15 21.32 -37.73
N THR A 161 29.18 20.79 -37.07
CA THR A 161 29.42 20.85 -35.63
C THR A 161 30.30 22.06 -35.29
N GLU A 162 30.20 22.45 -34.01
CA GLU A 162 31.12 23.28 -33.21
C GLU A 162 30.94 24.82 -33.20
N PRO A 163 31.19 25.50 -32.06
CA PRO A 163 32.22 25.14 -31.07
C PRO A 163 31.78 24.95 -29.61
N GLU A 164 32.39 23.92 -29.01
CA GLU A 164 32.75 23.87 -27.60
C GLU A 164 33.78 24.97 -27.29
N GLY A 165 33.46 25.82 -26.32
CA GLY A 165 34.37 26.81 -25.76
C GLY A 165 34.95 26.33 -24.42
N GLN A 166 36.08 25.63 -24.50
CA GLN A 166 37.21 25.65 -23.56
C GLN A 166 36.94 26.02 -22.09
N GLY A 167 36.64 25.03 -21.25
CA GLY A 167 36.99 25.05 -19.83
C GLY A 167 38.43 24.62 -19.66
N ALA A 168 39.35 25.57 -19.48
CA ALA A 168 40.76 25.29 -19.25
C ALA A 168 40.94 24.46 -17.96
N GLY A 169 41.61 23.32 -18.11
CA GLY A 169 42.13 22.56 -16.98
C GLY A 169 43.16 23.37 -16.20
N GLY A 170 42.90 23.58 -14.92
CA GLY A 170 43.87 24.02 -13.92
C GLY A 170 43.96 22.96 -12.83
N ASN A 171 44.86 21.99 -13.01
CA ASN A 171 45.28 21.09 -11.94
C ASN A 171 46.11 21.89 -10.93
N GLY A 172 45.81 21.77 -9.63
CA GLY A 172 46.58 22.43 -8.59
C GLY A 172 45.97 22.27 -7.21
N GLY A 173 46.20 21.12 -6.58
CA GLY A 173 45.95 21.00 -5.15
C GLY A 173 46.81 21.99 -4.36
N ASN A 174 46.18 22.73 -3.45
CA ASN A 174 46.76 23.07 -2.17
C ASN A 174 45.63 23.46 -1.20
N LYS A 175 45.50 22.71 -0.09
CA LYS A 175 44.69 23.12 1.06
C LYS A 175 45.43 24.27 1.76
N GLY A 176 45.13 25.51 1.34
CA GLY A 176 45.31 26.67 2.19
C GLY A 176 44.01 26.89 2.96
N ALA A 177 44.08 27.12 4.28
CA ALA A 177 42.95 27.64 5.02
C ALA A 177 42.65 29.03 4.43
N ASN A 178 41.57 29.13 3.65
CA ASN A 178 41.16 30.42 3.10
C ASN A 178 40.76 31.32 4.27
N SER A 179 41.37 32.50 4.35
CA SER A 179 40.97 33.52 5.31
C SER A 179 39.51 33.88 5.07
N VAL A 180 38.77 34.19 6.14
CA VAL A 180 37.41 34.74 6.07
C VAL A 180 37.33 35.92 5.07
N ASP A 181 38.37 36.76 5.04
CA ASP A 181 38.42 37.91 4.13
C ASP A 181 38.58 37.50 2.64
N ASP A 182 39.24 36.37 2.35
CA ASP A 182 39.43 35.87 0.97
C ASP A 182 38.13 35.29 0.39
N ILE A 183 37.30 34.67 1.24
CA ILE A 183 35.99 34.16 0.85
C ILE A 183 35.05 35.33 0.54
N ILE A 184 35.00 36.34 1.42
CA ILE A 184 34.20 37.56 1.21
C ILE A 184 34.63 38.29 -0.06
N LEU A 185 35.94 38.46 -0.29
CA LEU A 185 36.46 39.13 -1.48
C LEU A 185 36.05 38.44 -2.78
N ARG A 186 36.02 37.09 -2.80
CA ARG A 186 35.56 36.32 -3.97
C ARG A 186 34.06 36.46 -4.20
N ALA A 187 33.26 36.37 -3.14
CA ALA A 187 31.80 36.55 -3.23
C ALA A 187 31.43 37.94 -3.76
N VAL A 188 32.07 39.00 -3.26
CA VAL A 188 31.89 40.38 -3.75
C VAL A 188 32.29 40.53 -5.22
N ARG A 189 33.42 39.92 -5.61
CA ARG A 189 33.88 39.98 -7.01
C ARG A 189 32.92 39.27 -7.96
N ALA A 190 32.40 38.11 -7.57
CA ALA A 190 31.40 37.38 -8.34
C ALA A 190 30.09 38.18 -8.48
N ALA A 191 29.64 38.86 -7.42
CA ALA A 191 28.47 39.74 -7.46
C ALA A 191 28.67 40.93 -8.43
N LEU A 192 29.85 41.56 -8.41
CA LEU A 192 30.20 42.65 -9.33
C LEU A 192 30.28 42.18 -10.79
N ASP A 193 30.85 41.01 -11.04
CA ASP A 193 30.96 40.44 -12.39
C ASP A 193 29.58 40.05 -12.95
N ALA A 194 28.69 39.51 -12.12
CA ALA A 194 27.30 39.24 -12.49
C ALA A 194 26.52 40.53 -12.81
N ARG A 195 26.80 41.63 -12.11
CA ARG A 195 26.16 42.93 -12.36
C ARG A 195 26.52 43.53 -13.73
N ASN A 196 27.75 43.30 -14.20
CA ASN A 196 28.25 43.86 -15.44
C ASN A 196 27.86 43.06 -16.69
N GLN A 197 27.47 41.79 -16.56
CA GLN A 197 27.03 40.95 -17.68
C GLN A 197 25.55 41.16 -18.08
N GLY A 198 24.75 41.85 -17.26
CA GLY A 198 23.33 42.14 -17.53
C GLY A 198 23.05 43.37 -18.40
N GLY A 199 24.08 44.01 -18.96
CA GLY A 199 23.99 45.29 -19.66
C GLY A 199 24.57 45.30 -21.07
N GLU A 200 24.20 44.36 -21.94
CA GLU A 200 24.48 44.48 -23.38
C GLU A 200 23.25 44.99 -24.14
N GLY A 201 23.13 46.32 -24.20
CA GLY A 201 22.42 47.06 -25.22
C GLY A 201 23.39 48.04 -25.88
N GLU A 202 23.61 47.86 -27.18
CA GLU A 202 24.52 48.56 -28.09
C GLU A 202 24.89 50.02 -27.75
N GLY A 203 26.20 50.34 -27.78
CA GLY A 203 26.68 51.72 -27.85
C GLY A 203 28.16 51.89 -27.48
N GLU A 204 29.05 51.86 -28.48
CA GLU A 204 30.46 52.27 -28.37
C GLU A 204 30.61 53.71 -27.84
N VAL A 205 31.37 53.90 -26.75
CA VAL A 205 32.31 55.04 -26.59
C VAL A 205 33.48 54.59 -25.69
N GLU A 206 34.68 54.54 -26.25
CA GLU A 206 35.93 54.45 -25.49
C GLU A 206 36.14 55.72 -24.64
N SER A 207 36.47 55.56 -23.35
CA SER A 207 37.35 56.53 -22.69
C SER A 207 38.13 55.90 -21.54
N GLU A 208 39.45 56.06 -21.63
CA GLU A 208 40.50 55.64 -20.71
C GLU A 208 40.26 56.06 -19.25
N SER A 209 40.40 55.12 -18.31
CA SER A 209 41.27 55.32 -17.13
C SER A 209 41.52 54.01 -16.38
N SER A 210 42.46 53.21 -16.89
CA SER A 210 43.24 52.35 -16.01
C SER A 210 44.17 53.24 -15.18
N ARG A 211 43.88 53.42 -13.90
CA ARG A 211 44.88 53.83 -12.91
C ARG A 211 44.87 52.86 -11.74
N GLU A 212 45.98 52.15 -11.67
CA GLU A 212 46.57 51.45 -10.54
C GLU A 212 46.13 51.99 -9.17
N VAL A 213 45.71 51.08 -8.30
CA VAL A 213 46.06 51.14 -6.87
C VAL A 213 46.38 49.72 -6.40
N GLU A 214 47.62 49.27 -6.67
CA GLU A 214 48.34 48.46 -5.69
C GLU A 214 48.85 49.43 -4.61
N GLY A 215 48.36 49.27 -3.38
CA GLY A 215 48.78 50.08 -2.25
C GLY A 215 48.00 49.70 -1.00
N GLY A 216 48.59 48.84 -0.17
CA GLY A 216 48.04 48.53 1.13
C GLY A 216 47.95 49.76 2.02
N VAL A 217 46.88 49.83 2.82
CA VAL A 217 46.82 50.25 4.24
C VAL A 217 45.34 50.21 4.65
N GLU A 218 45.12 49.62 5.82
CA GLU A 218 43.97 49.74 6.71
C GLU A 218 43.06 50.96 6.43
N GLY A 219 41.84 50.69 5.97
CA GLY A 219 40.78 51.67 5.81
C GLY A 219 39.48 50.97 5.43
N GLY A 220 38.48 51.03 6.31
CA GLY A 220 37.18 50.40 6.12
C GLY A 220 36.54 50.84 4.81
N VAL A 221 36.34 49.89 3.90
CA VAL A 221 35.42 50.04 2.77
C VAL A 221 34.14 49.34 3.21
N GLU A 222 33.18 50.12 3.70
CA GLU A 222 31.77 49.72 3.69
C GLU A 222 31.45 49.40 2.21
N ARG A 223 31.19 48.13 1.90
CA ARG A 223 30.78 47.70 0.56
C ARG A 223 29.28 47.48 0.60
N ASP A 224 28.54 48.36 -0.05
CA ASP A 224 27.09 48.25 -0.26
C ASP A 224 26.78 47.16 -1.31
N GLU A 225 27.23 45.93 -1.08
CA GLU A 225 26.77 44.79 -1.87
C GLU A 225 25.49 44.24 -1.24
N GLU A 226 24.44 44.18 -2.06
CA GLU A 226 23.12 43.71 -1.66
C GLU A 226 22.94 42.19 -1.91
N TRP A 227 23.93 41.53 -2.53
CA TRP A 227 23.89 40.11 -2.87
C TRP A 227 25.23 39.42 -2.65
N LEU A 228 25.23 38.27 -1.97
CA LEU A 228 26.43 37.46 -1.75
C LEU A 228 26.16 35.98 -2.01
N GLU A 229 27.00 35.35 -2.83
CA GLU A 229 27.00 33.91 -3.08
C GLU A 229 28.29 33.30 -2.54
N MET A 230 28.16 32.38 -1.58
CA MET A 230 29.26 31.80 -0.82
C MET A 230 29.14 30.27 -0.80
N ASP A 231 28.89 29.70 -1.97
CA ASP A 231 28.52 28.30 -2.12
C ASP A 231 29.75 27.38 -2.15
N GLY A 232 29.69 26.26 -1.45
CA GLY A 232 30.74 25.22 -1.48
C GLY A 232 32.08 25.62 -0.85
N GLU A 233 32.13 26.73 -0.11
CA GLU A 233 33.36 27.30 0.47
C GLU A 233 33.81 26.60 1.78
N GLY A 234 33.05 25.62 2.25
CA GLY A 234 33.35 24.84 3.45
C GLY A 234 33.12 25.61 4.75
N ILE A 235 32.24 26.61 4.74
CA ILE A 235 31.94 27.52 5.85
C ILE A 235 31.27 26.75 7.00
N ASP A 236 31.81 26.87 8.21
CA ASP A 236 31.20 26.44 9.46
C ASP A 236 30.66 27.65 10.26
N GLU A 237 30.03 27.40 11.42
CA GLU A 237 29.41 28.46 12.22
C GLU A 237 30.43 29.46 12.79
N ASP A 238 31.64 29.01 13.11
CA ASP A 238 32.71 29.88 13.63
C ASP A 238 33.19 30.84 12.53
N MET A 239 33.38 30.33 11.31
CA MET A 239 33.73 31.14 10.14
C MET A 239 32.61 32.13 9.79
N LEU A 240 31.35 31.68 9.80
CA LEU A 240 30.19 32.54 9.51
C LEU A 240 30.04 33.67 10.53
N GLU A 241 30.28 33.39 11.81
CA GLU A 241 30.25 34.40 12.89
C GLU A 241 31.41 35.41 12.74
N ALA A 242 32.61 34.92 12.39
CA ALA A 242 33.77 35.77 12.17
C ALA A 242 33.65 36.71 10.95
N MET A 243 32.80 36.37 9.97
CA MET A 243 32.52 37.21 8.80
C MET A 243 31.84 38.53 9.17
N LYS A 244 31.11 38.59 10.29
CA LYS A 244 30.37 39.79 10.74
C LYS A 244 29.56 40.44 9.61
N LEU A 245 28.80 39.62 8.87
CA LEU A 245 28.10 40.05 7.65
C LEU A 245 27.20 41.28 7.89
N HIS A 246 26.56 41.39 9.04
CA HIS A 246 25.71 42.52 9.39
C HIS A 246 26.46 43.86 9.59
N GLU A 247 27.74 43.81 10.01
CA GLU A 247 28.59 45.00 10.13
C GLU A 247 29.16 45.40 8.77
N ARG A 248 29.48 44.41 7.92
CA ARG A 248 30.15 44.63 6.63
C ARG A 248 29.20 44.92 5.46
N PHE A 249 27.99 44.36 5.51
CA PHE A 249 26.95 44.43 4.48
C PHE A 249 25.58 44.73 5.12
N PRO A 250 25.37 45.94 5.67
CA PRO A 250 24.12 46.27 6.38
C PRO A 250 22.88 46.25 5.46
N ASN A 251 23.08 46.40 4.16
CA ASN A 251 22.03 46.40 3.14
C ASN A 251 21.89 45.06 2.40
N LEU A 252 22.43 43.96 2.94
CA LEU A 252 22.39 42.65 2.29
C LEU A 252 20.94 42.16 2.10
N VAL A 253 20.53 41.98 0.84
CA VAL A 253 19.19 41.54 0.42
C VAL A 253 19.17 40.05 0.10
N GLY A 254 20.22 39.49 -0.50
CA GLY A 254 20.33 38.06 -0.82
C GLY A 254 21.63 37.43 -0.32
N LEU A 255 21.52 36.23 0.26
CA LEU A 255 22.66 35.45 0.74
C LEU A 255 22.51 33.98 0.35
N SER A 256 23.48 33.44 -0.40
CA SER A 256 23.60 32.00 -0.64
C SER A 256 24.77 31.41 0.14
N LEU A 257 24.49 30.36 0.91
CA LEU A 257 25.46 29.54 1.65
C LEU A 257 25.29 28.06 1.26
N TRP A 258 24.94 27.78 -0.01
CA TRP A 258 24.67 26.44 -0.50
C TRP A 258 25.89 25.52 -0.32
N GLY A 259 25.68 24.29 0.16
CA GLY A 259 26.71 23.25 0.17
C GLY A 259 27.88 23.50 1.13
N ASN A 260 27.61 24.14 2.27
CA ASN A 260 28.60 24.42 3.32
C ASN A 260 28.52 23.40 4.48
N ARG A 261 29.26 23.66 5.58
CA ARG A 261 29.42 22.73 6.71
C ARG A 261 28.62 23.16 7.95
N LEU A 262 27.48 23.83 7.75
CA LEU A 262 26.65 24.32 8.85
C LEU A 262 25.84 23.18 9.47
N THR A 263 25.98 22.94 10.76
CA THR A 263 25.40 21.80 11.50
C THR A 263 24.37 22.22 12.55
N ASP A 264 24.61 23.29 13.29
CA ASP A 264 23.76 23.76 14.39
C ASP A 264 22.78 24.83 13.89
N ALA A 265 21.54 24.41 13.68
CA ALA A 265 20.45 25.28 13.23
C ALA A 265 20.19 26.49 14.17
N ALA A 266 20.27 26.30 15.49
CA ALA A 266 20.02 27.38 16.44
C ALA A 266 21.14 28.44 16.38
N ARG A 267 22.38 27.98 16.24
CA ARG A 267 23.54 28.86 16.11
C ARG A 267 23.53 29.62 14.78
N VAL A 268 23.22 28.94 13.67
CA VAL A 268 23.04 29.59 12.35
C VAL A 268 21.96 30.67 12.42
N ALA A 269 20.81 30.37 13.03
CA ALA A 269 19.73 31.36 13.18
C ALA A 269 20.17 32.57 14.01
N SER A 270 20.93 32.36 15.08
CA SER A 270 21.47 33.44 15.92
C SER A 270 22.43 34.34 15.12
N ILE A 271 23.34 33.75 14.35
CA ILE A 271 24.34 34.49 13.56
C ILE A 271 23.69 35.32 12.45
N LEU A 272 22.66 34.79 11.78
CA LEU A 272 21.99 35.46 10.67
C LEU A 272 20.91 36.45 11.11
N SER A 273 20.38 36.32 12.35
CA SER A 273 19.33 37.20 12.88
C SER A 273 19.57 38.71 12.77
N PRO A 274 20.81 39.25 12.82
CA PRO A 274 21.04 40.69 12.71
C PRO A 274 20.88 41.25 11.27
N LEU A 275 20.75 40.40 10.24
CA LEU A 275 20.63 40.80 8.83
C LEU A 275 19.21 41.25 8.47
N ALA A 276 18.75 42.37 9.03
CA ALA A 276 17.35 42.82 8.94
C ALA A 276 16.85 43.12 7.50
N SER A 277 17.76 43.41 6.57
CA SER A 277 17.47 43.72 5.16
C SER A 277 17.31 42.47 4.28
N LEU A 278 17.61 41.28 4.81
CA LEU A 278 17.66 40.04 4.04
C LEU A 278 16.26 39.61 3.58
N LYS A 279 16.09 39.50 2.25
CA LYS A 279 14.89 39.03 1.58
C LYS A 279 15.02 37.60 1.04
N ALA A 280 16.22 37.14 0.70
CA ALA A 280 16.45 35.79 0.19
C ALA A 280 17.63 35.08 0.85
N LEU A 281 17.45 33.81 1.22
CA LEU A 281 18.48 32.99 1.86
C LEU A 281 18.49 31.57 1.31
N TRP A 282 19.65 31.08 0.85
CA TRP A 282 19.86 29.68 0.47
C TRP A 282 20.80 28.95 1.44
N LEU A 283 20.34 27.84 1.99
CA LEU A 283 21.08 26.96 2.91
C LEU A 283 21.10 25.49 2.42
N ASN A 284 20.65 25.22 1.20
CA ASN A 284 20.61 23.89 0.61
C ASN A 284 21.96 23.14 0.78
N ASP A 285 21.90 21.81 0.91
CA ASP A 285 23.05 20.93 1.10
C ASP A 285 23.95 21.22 2.32
N ASN A 286 23.39 21.87 3.35
CA ASN A 286 24.01 21.98 4.67
C ASN A 286 23.42 20.95 5.65
N PRO A 287 24.23 20.35 6.56
CA PRO A 287 23.73 19.43 7.58
C PRO A 287 22.58 19.95 8.46
N CYS A 288 22.55 21.26 8.75
CA CYS A 288 21.48 21.88 9.55
C CYS A 288 20.09 21.83 8.89
N VAL A 289 20.03 21.63 7.57
CA VAL A 289 18.78 21.48 6.79
C VAL A 289 18.70 20.12 6.07
N ALA A 290 19.45 19.12 6.53
CA ALA A 290 19.51 17.79 5.90
C ALA A 290 18.18 17.01 5.91
N THR A 291 17.23 17.40 6.76
CA THR A 291 15.87 16.81 6.80
C THR A 291 14.82 17.90 6.64
N GLU A 292 13.64 17.55 6.12
CA GLU A 292 12.53 18.51 5.98
C GLU A 292 12.09 19.07 7.34
N SER A 293 12.06 18.24 8.39
CA SER A 293 11.75 18.69 9.75
C SER A 293 12.78 19.70 10.29
N SER A 294 14.07 19.48 10.05
CA SER A 294 15.12 20.42 10.51
C SER A 294 15.10 21.71 9.71
N ALA A 295 14.84 21.64 8.39
CA ALA A 295 14.66 22.80 7.54
C ALA A 295 13.45 23.66 7.95
N VAL A 296 12.30 23.04 8.26
CA VAL A 296 11.10 23.74 8.73
C VAL A 296 11.33 24.40 10.09
N ALA A 297 11.98 23.71 11.03
CA ALA A 297 12.30 24.26 12.35
C ALA A 297 13.24 25.47 12.26
N LEU A 298 14.29 25.38 11.44
CA LEU A 298 15.21 26.49 11.20
C LEU A 298 14.50 27.67 10.52
N ARG A 299 13.73 27.41 9.46
CA ARG A 299 12.93 28.42 8.76
C ARG A 299 12.02 29.18 9.72
N ASN A 300 11.30 28.48 10.60
CA ASN A 300 10.38 29.12 11.55
C ASN A 300 11.12 30.00 12.56
N THR A 301 12.31 29.57 13.00
CA THR A 301 13.18 30.36 13.89
C THR A 301 13.68 31.62 13.19
N LEU A 302 14.16 31.50 11.94
CA LEU A 302 14.61 32.63 11.13
C LEU A 302 13.47 33.61 10.81
N LEU A 303 12.27 33.13 10.52
CA LEU A 303 11.10 34.00 10.27
C LEU A 303 10.60 34.76 11.50
N ALA A 304 11.03 34.36 12.70
CA ALA A 304 10.75 35.11 13.92
C ALA A 304 11.73 36.28 14.12
N SER A 305 12.96 36.15 13.60
CA SER A 305 14.02 37.16 13.73
C SER A 305 14.24 38.02 12.49
N LEU A 306 13.91 37.51 11.29
CA LEU A 306 14.04 38.17 9.99
C LEU A 306 12.66 38.45 9.39
N PRO A 307 12.05 39.62 9.67
CA PRO A 307 10.67 39.92 9.27
C PRO A 307 10.51 40.16 7.75
N ASN A 308 11.58 40.49 7.05
CA ASN A 308 11.58 40.80 5.61
C ASN A 308 12.00 39.61 4.72
N LEU A 309 12.31 38.45 5.31
CA LEU A 309 12.73 37.28 4.54
C LEU A 309 11.56 36.77 3.71
N GLU A 310 11.61 36.95 2.39
CA GLU A 310 10.56 36.56 1.43
C GLU A 310 10.81 35.18 0.80
N LEU A 311 12.08 34.80 0.63
CA LEU A 311 12.52 33.54 0.04
C LEU A 311 13.46 32.78 0.99
N PHE A 312 13.12 31.54 1.29
CA PHE A 312 14.00 30.61 2.00
C PHE A 312 14.20 29.36 1.13
N ASN A 313 15.43 29.15 0.68
CA ASN A 313 15.79 28.24 -0.40
C ASN A 313 14.92 28.54 -1.63
N ARG A 314 14.09 27.58 -2.04
CA ARG A 314 13.15 27.71 -3.16
C ARG A 314 11.75 28.17 -2.76
N HIS A 315 11.44 28.23 -1.46
CA HIS A 315 10.08 28.46 -0.95
C HIS A 315 9.82 29.92 -0.58
N PHE A 316 8.64 30.40 -0.95
CA PHE A 316 8.07 31.64 -0.46
C PHE A 316 7.77 31.51 1.03
N THR A 317 8.06 32.57 1.77
CA THR A 317 7.66 32.69 3.17
C THR A 317 6.31 33.40 3.26
N ARG A 318 5.73 33.50 4.46
CA ARG A 318 4.51 34.31 4.67
C ARG A 318 4.70 35.81 4.32
N CYS A 319 5.94 36.27 4.17
CA CYS A 319 6.26 37.68 3.92
C CYS A 319 6.43 38.03 2.44
N TYR A 320 6.27 37.07 1.51
CA TYR A 320 6.49 37.30 0.07
C TYR A 320 5.69 38.50 -0.47
N SER A 321 6.31 39.26 -1.39
CA SER A 321 5.75 40.45 -2.03
C SER A 321 5.91 40.38 -3.56
N THR A 322 5.73 41.52 -4.24
CA THR A 322 6.06 41.67 -5.68
C THR A 322 7.52 41.31 -5.97
N TRP A 323 8.42 41.52 -5.00
CA TRP A 323 9.83 41.21 -5.13
C TRP A 323 10.08 39.71 -5.34
N ALA A 324 9.54 38.85 -4.46
CA ALA A 324 9.64 37.39 -4.64
C ALA A 324 8.98 36.90 -5.94
N LEU A 325 7.94 37.59 -6.41
CA LEU A 325 7.24 37.25 -7.65
C LEU A 325 8.10 37.54 -8.88
N LEU A 326 8.77 38.70 -8.92
CA LEU A 326 9.73 39.06 -9.97
C LEU A 326 10.91 38.10 -10.01
N PHE A 327 11.42 37.73 -8.84
CA PHE A 327 12.48 36.74 -8.72
C PHE A 327 12.05 35.38 -9.27
N ALA A 328 10.84 34.91 -8.95
CA ALA A 328 10.33 33.64 -9.43
C ALA A 328 10.02 33.63 -10.94
N ALA A 329 9.73 34.80 -11.52
CA ALA A 329 9.46 34.96 -12.96
C ALA A 329 10.74 35.05 -13.81
N ASP A 330 11.92 34.98 -13.20
CA ASP A 330 13.23 35.11 -13.88
C ASP A 330 13.40 36.41 -14.68
N VAL A 331 12.69 37.47 -14.26
CA VAL A 331 12.69 38.76 -14.96
C VAL A 331 13.88 39.64 -14.57
N ALA A 332 14.47 39.42 -13.39
CA ALA A 332 15.47 40.34 -12.85
C ALA A 332 16.68 39.72 -12.13
N GLY A 333 16.78 38.40 -11.93
CA GLY A 333 17.93 37.78 -11.24
C GLY A 333 18.40 38.51 -9.96
N PRO A 334 19.71 38.56 -9.66
CA PRO A 334 20.28 39.36 -8.56
C PRO A 334 20.03 40.88 -8.68
N HIS A 335 19.64 41.39 -9.86
CA HIS A 335 19.34 42.81 -10.09
C HIS A 335 18.03 43.27 -9.44
N CYS A 336 17.19 42.33 -8.99
CA CYS A 336 15.92 42.60 -8.31
C CYS A 336 16.08 43.37 -6.99
N ALA A 337 17.26 43.36 -6.37
CA ALA A 337 17.53 44.09 -5.13
C ALA A 337 17.44 45.63 -5.30
N THR A 338 17.69 46.13 -6.52
CA THR A 338 17.81 47.58 -6.82
C THR A 338 16.62 48.17 -7.60
N LEU A 339 15.62 47.37 -7.97
CA LEU A 339 14.47 47.85 -8.73
C LEU A 339 13.55 48.70 -7.84
N ALA A 340 13.34 49.96 -8.24
CA ALA A 340 12.32 50.80 -7.63
C ALA A 340 10.92 50.21 -7.87
N ASP A 341 10.01 50.38 -6.90
CA ASP A 341 8.66 49.78 -6.91
C ASP A 341 7.88 50.05 -8.21
N ASP A 342 8.02 51.25 -8.80
CA ASP A 342 7.36 51.62 -10.05
C ASP A 342 7.87 50.83 -11.27
N MET A 343 9.17 50.50 -11.30
CA MET A 343 9.75 49.67 -12.38
C MET A 343 9.43 48.19 -12.17
N ALA A 344 9.43 47.72 -10.93
CA ALA A 344 9.00 46.38 -10.56
C ALA A 344 7.55 46.11 -11.00
N ALA A 345 6.64 47.06 -10.77
CA ALA A 345 5.25 46.99 -11.23
C ALA A 345 5.14 46.96 -12.78
N ALA A 346 5.97 47.72 -13.48
CA ALA A 346 5.98 47.74 -14.94
C ALA A 346 6.44 46.40 -15.56
N GLU A 347 7.44 45.75 -14.95
CA GLU A 347 7.90 44.43 -15.39
C GLU A 347 6.87 43.33 -15.12
N LEU A 348 6.25 43.32 -13.93
CA LEU A 348 5.13 42.42 -13.64
C LEU A 348 3.97 42.61 -14.61
N ALA A 349 3.69 43.85 -15.01
CA ALA A 349 2.60 44.14 -15.94
C ALA A 349 2.83 43.58 -17.35
N ARG A 350 4.08 43.26 -17.73
CA ARG A 350 4.41 42.62 -19.01
C ARG A 350 4.24 41.10 -18.99
N LEU A 351 4.17 40.48 -17.82
CA LEU A 351 4.06 39.02 -17.70
C LEU A 351 2.74 38.53 -18.30
N THR A 352 2.86 37.56 -19.20
CA THR A 352 1.71 36.81 -19.74
C THR A 352 1.61 35.41 -19.14
N GLU A 353 2.70 34.90 -18.59
CA GLU A 353 2.77 33.63 -17.87
C GLU A 353 3.73 33.70 -16.69
N ILE A 354 3.47 32.89 -15.66
CA ILE A 354 4.38 32.73 -14.52
C ILE A 354 4.29 31.31 -13.96
N ASP A 355 5.44 30.70 -13.69
CA ASP A 355 5.53 29.40 -13.01
C ASP A 355 5.91 29.59 -11.54
N LEU A 356 4.94 29.36 -10.67
CA LEU A 356 5.08 29.40 -9.22
C LEU A 356 4.95 28.00 -8.62
N SER A 357 5.21 26.95 -9.40
CA SER A 357 5.10 25.59 -8.90
C SER A 357 6.17 25.29 -7.85
N ASP A 358 5.77 24.55 -6.81
CA ASP A 358 6.68 24.10 -5.74
C ASP A 358 7.46 25.25 -5.07
N ARG A 359 6.70 26.32 -4.77
CA ARG A 359 7.15 27.53 -4.09
C ARG A 359 6.66 27.61 -2.64
N GLY A 360 6.03 26.57 -2.10
CA GLY A 360 5.56 26.55 -0.72
C GLY A 360 4.45 27.58 -0.41
N ILE A 361 3.70 28.00 -1.44
CA ILE A 361 2.63 29.00 -1.31
C ILE A 361 1.44 28.38 -0.54
N VAL A 362 1.12 28.97 0.62
CA VAL A 362 -0.03 28.56 1.46
C VAL A 362 -1.26 29.45 1.24
N GLU A 363 -1.07 30.68 0.76
CA GLU A 363 -2.15 31.62 0.42
C GLU A 363 -1.73 32.55 -0.74
N LEU A 364 -2.70 32.95 -1.56
CA LEU A 364 -2.54 34.00 -2.56
C LEU A 364 -2.91 35.35 -1.94
N LYS A 365 -1.97 36.30 -1.92
CA LYS A 365 -2.21 37.65 -1.38
C LYS A 365 -2.85 38.55 -2.42
N GLN A 366 -3.96 39.20 -2.08
CA GLN A 366 -4.66 40.12 -2.99
C GLN A 366 -3.80 41.31 -3.41
N GLU A 367 -2.91 41.80 -2.55
CA GLU A 367 -1.97 42.89 -2.86
C GLU A 367 -0.92 42.51 -3.90
N VAL A 368 -0.57 41.23 -4.02
CA VAL A 368 0.43 40.72 -4.98
C VAL A 368 -0.26 40.28 -6.28
N PHE A 369 -1.35 39.51 -6.16
CA PHE A 369 -2.14 39.02 -7.28
C PHE A 369 -3.30 39.97 -7.60
N SER A 370 -2.98 41.16 -8.08
CA SER A 370 -3.97 42.21 -8.39
C SER A 370 -3.95 42.61 -9.87
N PRO A 371 -5.06 43.15 -10.40
CA PRO A 371 -5.12 43.66 -11.77
C PRO A 371 -4.17 44.83 -12.05
N ALA A 372 -3.78 45.57 -11.00
CA ALA A 372 -2.86 46.69 -11.13
C ALA A 372 -1.43 46.22 -11.45
N LEU A 373 -1.02 45.08 -10.87
CA LEU A 373 0.32 44.53 -11.04
C LEU A 373 0.41 43.49 -12.16
N LEU A 374 -0.65 42.72 -12.38
CA LEU A 374 -0.69 41.61 -13.33
C LEU A 374 -1.85 41.75 -14.35
N PRO A 375 -2.00 42.89 -15.05
CA PRO A 375 -3.11 43.12 -15.98
C PRO A 375 -3.11 42.15 -17.18
N ASN A 376 -1.93 41.68 -17.61
CA ASN A 376 -1.77 40.85 -18.81
C ASN A 376 -1.53 39.37 -18.53
N LEU A 377 -1.51 38.96 -17.26
CA LEU A 377 -1.22 37.57 -16.89
C LEU A 377 -2.34 36.65 -17.38
N ALA A 378 -1.99 35.76 -18.32
CA ALA A 378 -2.91 34.85 -18.97
C ALA A 378 -2.80 33.41 -18.44
N ARG A 379 -1.60 33.01 -18.00
CA ARG A 379 -1.30 31.65 -17.52
C ARG A 379 -0.58 31.69 -16.16
N ILE A 380 -0.98 30.84 -15.24
CA ILE A 380 -0.28 30.68 -13.95
C ILE A 380 -0.19 29.21 -13.59
N ASN A 381 1.00 28.78 -13.14
CA ASN A 381 1.23 27.44 -12.58
C ASN A 381 1.45 27.53 -11.07
N LEU A 382 0.54 26.95 -10.30
CA LEU A 382 0.52 26.85 -8.84
C LEU A 382 0.63 25.38 -8.37
N SER A 383 0.95 24.44 -9.27
CA SER A 383 1.14 23.04 -8.88
C SER A 383 2.20 22.87 -7.79
N ARG A 384 2.12 21.79 -7.02
CA ARG A 384 3.06 21.43 -5.94
C ARG A 384 3.15 22.46 -4.80
N ASN A 385 2.11 23.27 -4.59
CA ASN A 385 2.01 24.19 -3.44
C ASN A 385 1.00 23.66 -2.40
N PRO A 386 1.25 23.83 -1.08
CA PRO A 386 0.40 23.36 0.02
C PRO A 386 -0.81 24.29 0.26
N LEU A 387 -1.64 24.44 -0.77
CA LEU A 387 -2.82 25.30 -0.76
C LEU A 387 -4.00 24.56 -0.06
N PRO A 388 -4.67 25.14 0.96
CA PRO A 388 -5.58 24.40 1.86
C PRO A 388 -6.88 23.90 1.22
N LEU A 389 -7.33 22.69 1.59
CA LEU A 389 -8.56 22.02 1.15
C LEU A 389 -9.85 22.89 1.13
N SER A 390 -9.95 23.93 1.97
CA SER A 390 -11.11 24.83 1.98
C SER A 390 -11.28 25.70 0.71
N LEU A 391 -10.34 25.62 -0.23
CA LEU A 391 -10.24 26.42 -1.44
C LEU A 391 -11.40 26.30 -2.45
N LEU A 392 -12.08 25.14 -2.46
CA LEU A 392 -13.11 24.79 -3.46
C LEU A 392 -14.46 24.42 -2.83
N ALA A 393 -14.57 24.47 -1.50
CA ALA A 393 -15.84 24.23 -0.83
C ALA A 393 -16.84 25.35 -1.19
N PRO A 394 -18.14 25.04 -1.33
CA PRO A 394 -19.15 26.05 -1.66
C PRO A 394 -19.08 27.23 -0.69
N ILE A 395 -19.17 28.44 -1.25
CA ILE A 395 -19.21 29.69 -0.48
C ILE A 395 -20.48 29.68 0.38
N ASP A 396 -20.39 29.17 1.61
CA ASP A 396 -21.13 29.74 2.73
C ASP A 396 -20.58 31.16 2.95
N ALA A 397 -21.47 32.11 3.24
CA ALA A 397 -21.19 33.54 3.43
C ALA A 397 -20.10 33.89 4.50
N SER A 398 -19.50 32.90 5.16
CA SER A 398 -18.48 33.06 6.20
C SER A 398 -17.02 32.71 5.79
N ARG A 399 -16.73 32.27 4.55
CA ARG A 399 -15.36 31.85 4.15
C ARG A 399 -14.83 32.52 2.87
N SER A 400 -13.59 33.02 2.89
CA SER A 400 -12.86 33.56 1.74
C SER A 400 -12.16 32.44 0.94
N SER A 401 -12.45 32.32 -0.36
CA SER A 401 -11.72 31.40 -1.25
C SER A 401 -10.31 31.93 -1.52
N VAL A 402 -9.29 31.07 -1.43
CA VAL A 402 -7.91 31.45 -1.76
C VAL A 402 -7.73 31.65 -3.29
N LEU A 403 -8.71 31.28 -4.14
CA LEU A 403 -8.72 31.62 -5.58
C LEU A 403 -9.25 33.03 -5.88
N LEU A 404 -9.81 33.74 -4.88
CA LEU A 404 -10.40 35.07 -5.08
C LEU A 404 -9.43 36.10 -5.70
N PRO A 405 -8.13 36.13 -5.34
CA PRO A 405 -7.17 37.01 -6.01
C PRO A 405 -7.04 36.73 -7.50
N LEU A 406 -7.04 35.45 -7.90
CA LEU A 406 -6.99 35.06 -9.32
C LEU A 406 -8.27 35.45 -10.07
N ALA A 407 -9.43 35.39 -9.41
CA ALA A 407 -10.71 35.79 -9.99
C ALA A 407 -10.74 37.26 -10.43
N SER A 408 -9.95 38.11 -9.76
CA SER A 408 -9.86 39.52 -10.08
C SER A 408 -9.04 39.82 -11.34
N LEU A 409 -8.19 38.89 -11.80
CA LEU A 409 -7.26 39.11 -12.91
C LEU A 409 -7.98 39.07 -14.27
N PRO A 410 -7.97 40.16 -15.06
CA PRO A 410 -8.84 40.30 -16.24
C PRO A 410 -8.42 39.41 -17.41
N SER A 411 -7.12 39.16 -17.55
CA SER A 411 -6.54 38.42 -18.67
C SER A 411 -6.33 36.93 -18.37
N LEU A 412 -6.59 36.48 -17.13
CA LEU A 412 -6.31 35.10 -16.74
C LEU A 412 -7.23 34.14 -17.50
N ARG A 413 -6.63 33.16 -18.18
CA ARG A 413 -7.32 32.17 -19.02
C ARG A 413 -6.96 30.73 -18.67
N SER A 414 -5.79 30.50 -18.07
CA SER A 414 -5.32 29.16 -17.72
C SER A 414 -4.70 29.14 -16.32
N VAL A 415 -5.12 28.19 -15.49
CA VAL A 415 -4.56 27.93 -14.17
C VAL A 415 -4.16 26.46 -14.09
N GLN A 416 -2.95 26.21 -13.64
CA GLN A 416 -2.51 24.88 -13.21
C GLN A 416 -2.36 24.89 -11.69
N ILE A 417 -2.99 23.95 -10.98
CA ILE A 417 -3.03 23.90 -9.53
C ILE A 417 -3.23 22.45 -9.08
N ASP A 418 -2.55 22.06 -8.00
CA ASP A 418 -2.79 20.76 -7.39
C ASP A 418 -4.10 20.81 -6.62
N LEU A 419 -5.11 20.16 -7.18
CA LEU A 419 -6.37 19.95 -6.48
C LEU A 419 -6.14 18.77 -5.53
N GLU A 420 -5.83 19.06 -4.26
CA GLU A 420 -5.70 18.04 -3.21
C GLU A 420 -6.87 17.03 -3.28
N GLY A 421 -6.57 15.74 -3.15
CA GLY A 421 -7.51 14.66 -3.49
C GLY A 421 -8.84 14.72 -2.72
N PRO A 422 -9.82 13.98 -3.24
CA PRO A 422 -10.93 14.50 -4.00
C PRO A 422 -11.88 15.32 -3.14
N PHE A 423 -12.31 16.41 -3.71
CA PHE A 423 -13.36 17.21 -3.13
C PHE A 423 -14.73 16.70 -3.53
N PRO A 424 -15.79 17.16 -2.83
CA PRO A 424 -16.96 17.69 -3.50
C PRO A 424 -16.54 18.89 -4.40
N PHE A 425 -15.70 18.64 -5.41
CA PHE A 425 -15.36 19.63 -6.42
C PHE A 425 -16.59 19.75 -7.29
N ASP A 426 -17.26 20.89 -7.21
CA ASP A 426 -18.28 21.24 -8.18
C ASP A 426 -17.60 22.07 -9.29
N PRO A 427 -17.42 21.51 -10.51
CA PRO A 427 -16.88 22.25 -11.65
C PRO A 427 -17.71 23.51 -11.95
N TYR A 428 -19.01 23.50 -11.62
CA TYR A 428 -19.90 24.64 -11.80
C TYR A 428 -19.59 25.78 -10.81
N GLU A 429 -19.28 25.50 -9.54
CA GLU A 429 -18.87 26.53 -8.57
C GLU A 429 -17.48 27.10 -8.90
N THR A 430 -16.56 26.28 -9.42
CA THR A 430 -15.24 26.76 -9.86
C THR A 430 -15.37 27.66 -11.09
N ALA A 431 -16.19 27.27 -12.07
CA ALA A 431 -16.52 28.12 -13.22
C ALA A 431 -17.24 29.42 -12.80
N ARG A 432 -18.06 29.38 -11.73
CA ARG A 432 -18.72 30.56 -11.16
C ARG A 432 -17.72 31.50 -10.47
N THR A 433 -16.72 30.94 -9.79
CA THR A 433 -15.70 31.69 -9.05
C THR A 433 -14.62 32.28 -9.98
N LEU A 434 -14.31 31.60 -11.09
CA LEU A 434 -13.34 32.04 -12.10
C LEU A 434 -14.00 32.16 -13.49
N PRO A 435 -14.89 33.15 -13.70
CA PRO A 435 -15.75 33.23 -14.89
C PRO A 435 -15.00 33.50 -16.21
N HIS A 436 -13.76 34.00 -16.13
CA HIS A 436 -12.91 34.28 -17.29
C HIS A 436 -11.96 33.13 -17.63
N LEU A 437 -11.91 32.08 -16.80
CA LEU A 437 -11.03 30.95 -17.01
C LEU A 437 -11.52 30.13 -18.21
N SER A 438 -10.59 29.73 -19.08
CA SER A 438 -10.88 28.89 -20.25
C SER A 438 -10.35 27.46 -20.08
N SER A 439 -9.29 27.29 -19.28
CA SER A 439 -8.62 26.03 -19.00
C SER A 439 -8.24 25.93 -17.53
N LEU A 440 -8.51 24.79 -16.90
CA LEU A 440 -8.05 24.43 -15.56
C LEU A 440 -7.28 23.11 -15.65
N ASN A 441 -6.02 23.08 -15.22
CA ASN A 441 -5.15 21.91 -15.29
C ASN A 441 -5.06 21.30 -16.70
N GLY A 442 -5.12 22.15 -17.73
CA GLY A 442 -5.08 21.74 -19.14
C GLY A 442 -6.41 21.27 -19.72
N ALA A 443 -7.48 21.18 -18.91
CA ALA A 443 -8.81 20.81 -19.37
C ALA A 443 -9.67 22.04 -19.69
N LEU A 444 -10.33 22.04 -20.86
CA LEU A 444 -11.21 23.13 -21.29
C LEU A 444 -12.48 23.20 -20.42
N LEU A 445 -12.77 24.37 -19.85
CA LEU A 445 -13.93 24.53 -18.97
C LEU A 445 -15.28 24.32 -19.66
N SER A 446 -15.35 24.61 -20.97
CA SER A 446 -16.53 24.35 -21.79
C SER A 446 -16.94 22.87 -21.84
N SER A 447 -15.98 21.95 -21.59
CA SER A 447 -16.22 20.50 -21.55
C SER A 447 -16.95 20.03 -20.27
N PHE A 448 -16.92 20.80 -19.18
CA PHE A 448 -17.53 20.40 -17.91
C PHE A 448 -19.05 20.51 -17.87
N THR A 449 -19.64 21.29 -18.78
CA THR A 449 -21.11 21.41 -18.85
C THR A 449 -21.79 20.16 -19.45
N ARG A 450 -21.02 19.19 -19.95
CA ARG A 450 -21.52 18.00 -20.68
C ARG A 450 -20.75 16.71 -20.38
N GLY A 451 -20.40 16.46 -19.12
CA GLY A 451 -20.02 15.12 -18.66
C GLY A 451 -18.57 14.67 -18.87
N GLY A 452 -17.62 15.56 -19.19
CA GLY A 452 -16.19 15.25 -19.24
C GLY A 452 -15.52 15.15 -17.85
N SER A 453 -14.50 14.30 -17.72
CA SER A 453 -13.67 14.19 -16.49
C SER A 453 -12.66 15.34 -16.39
N TRP A 454 -12.62 16.01 -15.23
CA TRP A 454 -11.66 17.08 -14.90
C TRP A 454 -10.31 16.55 -14.38
N MET A 455 -10.24 15.28 -13.99
CA MET A 455 -9.01 14.66 -13.51
C MET A 455 -8.08 14.28 -14.67
N PHE A 456 -6.78 14.51 -14.50
CA PHE A 456 -5.76 14.19 -15.51
C PHE A 456 -5.54 12.67 -15.58
N PRO A 457 -5.79 12.03 -16.74
CA PRO A 457 -5.72 10.58 -16.84
C PRO A 457 -4.28 10.07 -16.79
N ARG A 458 -4.07 8.93 -16.16
CA ARG A 458 -2.81 8.17 -16.21
C ARG A 458 -2.76 7.37 -17.50
N LEU A 459 -1.90 7.79 -18.42
CA LEU A 459 -1.68 7.04 -19.66
C LEU A 459 -0.80 5.80 -19.42
N PRO A 460 -0.99 4.71 -20.18
CA PRO A 460 -0.09 3.56 -20.13
C PRO A 460 1.35 3.95 -20.46
N ALA A 461 2.29 3.71 -19.55
CA ALA A 461 3.72 3.92 -19.83
C ALA A 461 4.19 2.82 -20.79
N CYS A 462 4.75 3.19 -21.94
CA CYS A 462 5.46 2.27 -22.82
C CYS A 462 6.96 2.51 -22.65
N GLN A 463 7.64 1.58 -21.96
CA GLN A 463 9.10 1.60 -21.91
C GLN A 463 9.65 0.92 -23.19
N PRO A 464 10.65 1.52 -23.85
CA PRO A 464 11.33 0.88 -24.98
C PRO A 464 11.88 -0.49 -24.61
N GLY A 465 11.69 -1.50 -25.47
CA GLY A 465 12.20 -2.86 -25.26
C GLY A 465 11.40 -3.76 -24.33
N THR A 466 10.29 -3.30 -23.74
CA THR A 466 9.41 -4.16 -22.92
C THR A 466 8.62 -5.15 -23.80
N PRO A 467 8.63 -6.47 -23.49
CA PRO A 467 7.84 -7.46 -24.20
C PRO A 467 6.35 -7.10 -24.29
N LEU A 468 5.68 -7.46 -25.39
CA LEU A 468 4.27 -7.14 -25.62
C LEU A 468 3.35 -7.63 -24.49
N VAL A 469 3.59 -8.85 -23.98
CA VAL A 469 2.82 -9.43 -22.87
C VAL A 469 2.93 -8.57 -21.61
N ASP A 470 4.14 -8.11 -21.27
CA ASP A 470 4.36 -7.27 -20.10
C ASP A 470 3.73 -5.87 -20.28
N ARG A 471 3.80 -5.31 -21.49
CA ARG A 471 3.07 -4.07 -21.83
C ARG A 471 1.57 -4.21 -21.57
N VAL A 472 0.97 -5.32 -21.99
CA VAL A 472 -0.45 -5.61 -21.74
C VAL A 472 -0.74 -5.80 -20.25
N LEU A 473 0.05 -6.60 -19.54
CA LEU A 473 -0.13 -6.86 -18.10
C LEU A 473 -0.01 -5.58 -17.25
N HIS A 474 0.88 -4.64 -17.62
CA HIS A 474 0.99 -3.35 -16.96
C HIS A 474 -0.17 -2.40 -17.31
N ALA A 475 -0.69 -2.46 -18.54
CA ALA A 475 -1.79 -1.61 -18.98
C ALA A 475 -3.16 -2.08 -18.46
N MET A 476 -3.35 -3.40 -18.29
CA MET A 476 -4.67 -4.00 -18.09
C MET A 476 -5.41 -3.47 -16.86
N TRP A 477 -4.71 -3.07 -15.79
CA TRP A 477 -5.32 -2.59 -14.54
C TRP A 477 -6.20 -1.35 -14.70
N ARG A 478 -6.04 -0.61 -15.81
CA ARG A 478 -6.91 0.52 -16.17
C ARG A 478 -8.20 0.09 -16.86
N HIS A 479 -8.27 -1.14 -17.39
CA HIS A 479 -9.36 -1.62 -18.24
C HIS A 479 -10.12 -2.80 -17.63
N VAL A 480 -9.47 -3.61 -16.79
CA VAL A 480 -10.08 -4.81 -16.22
C VAL A 480 -11.19 -4.45 -15.25
N CYS A 481 -12.30 -5.15 -15.37
CA CYS A 481 -13.37 -5.23 -14.40
C CYS A 481 -13.36 -6.62 -13.75
N SER A 482 -14.18 -6.83 -12.71
CA SER A 482 -14.25 -8.12 -12.03
C SER A 482 -15.66 -8.46 -11.57
N TYR A 483 -15.94 -9.75 -11.42
CA TYR A 483 -17.10 -10.28 -10.69
C TYR A 483 -16.71 -11.55 -9.94
N LYS A 484 -17.53 -11.95 -8.97
CA LYS A 484 -17.43 -13.26 -8.31
C LYS A 484 -18.64 -14.09 -8.71
N LEU A 485 -18.39 -15.35 -9.03
CA LEU A 485 -19.47 -16.30 -9.27
C LEU A 485 -19.98 -16.81 -7.92
N ALA A 486 -21.26 -17.15 -7.85
CA ALA A 486 -21.88 -17.71 -6.66
C ALA A 486 -22.86 -18.79 -7.10
N THR A 487 -22.78 -19.95 -6.47
CA THR A 487 -23.83 -20.98 -6.52
C THR A 487 -24.80 -20.76 -5.34
N GLU A 488 -25.93 -21.46 -5.31
CA GLU A 488 -26.89 -21.39 -4.20
C GLU A 488 -26.26 -21.72 -2.83
N THR A 489 -25.19 -22.52 -2.82
CA THR A 489 -24.55 -23.02 -1.60
C THR A 489 -23.16 -22.44 -1.33
N GLN A 490 -22.48 -21.87 -2.33
CA GLN A 490 -21.08 -21.43 -2.19
C GLN A 490 -20.73 -20.27 -3.12
N LEU A 491 -20.08 -19.24 -2.55
CA LEU A 491 -19.42 -18.17 -3.31
C LEU A 491 -18.06 -18.67 -3.82
N ASP A 492 -17.72 -18.34 -5.06
CA ASP A 492 -16.41 -18.62 -5.63
C ASP A 492 -15.31 -17.90 -4.83
N GLU A 493 -14.23 -18.63 -4.56
CA GLU A 493 -13.15 -18.20 -3.66
C GLU A 493 -12.28 -17.12 -4.31
N SER A 494 -12.22 -17.08 -5.65
CA SER A 494 -11.45 -16.10 -6.42
C SER A 494 -12.34 -15.27 -7.35
N ALA A 495 -11.90 -14.05 -7.68
CA ALA A 495 -12.59 -13.22 -8.67
C ALA A 495 -12.28 -13.67 -10.11
N VAL A 496 -13.27 -13.52 -10.99
CA VAL A 496 -13.05 -13.52 -12.45
C VAL A 496 -12.76 -12.09 -12.86
N TRP A 497 -11.66 -11.90 -13.58
CA TRP A 497 -11.30 -10.63 -14.19
C TRP A 497 -11.66 -10.65 -15.67
N TYR A 498 -12.07 -9.51 -16.20
CA TYR A 498 -12.41 -9.41 -17.61
C TYR A 498 -12.11 -8.02 -18.19
N VAL A 499 -11.82 -7.98 -19.48
CA VAL A 499 -11.72 -6.76 -20.30
C VAL A 499 -12.91 -6.77 -21.24
N MET A 500 -13.66 -5.67 -21.29
CA MET A 500 -14.74 -5.51 -22.26
C MET A 500 -14.20 -5.43 -23.69
N ASP A 501 -15.07 -5.57 -24.68
CA ASP A 501 -14.72 -5.28 -26.06
C ASP A 501 -14.33 -3.81 -26.29
N GLU A 502 -13.99 -3.49 -27.53
CA GLU A 502 -13.52 -2.17 -27.93
C GLU A 502 -14.51 -1.05 -27.58
N PHE A 503 -15.82 -1.30 -27.69
CA PHE A 503 -16.86 -0.34 -27.35
C PHE A 503 -16.95 -0.13 -25.84
N GLY A 504 -17.02 -1.22 -25.06
CA GLY A 504 -17.13 -1.11 -23.60
C GLY A 504 -15.90 -0.47 -22.96
N SER A 505 -14.70 -0.83 -23.43
CA SER A 505 -13.44 -0.33 -22.89
C SER A 505 -13.13 1.13 -23.24
N ALA A 506 -13.82 1.70 -24.23
CA ALA A 506 -13.68 3.10 -24.62
C ALA A 506 -14.53 4.07 -23.77
N PHE A 507 -15.41 3.57 -22.89
CA PHE A 507 -16.13 4.43 -21.96
C PHE A 507 -15.17 5.07 -20.95
N ARG A 508 -15.10 6.40 -20.96
CA ARG A 508 -14.33 7.16 -19.97
C ARG A 508 -15.12 7.39 -18.68
N HIS A 509 -14.37 7.67 -17.63
CA HIS A 509 -14.93 8.01 -16.33
C HIS A 509 -15.56 9.41 -16.35
N SER A 510 -16.64 9.59 -15.59
CA SER A 510 -17.17 10.89 -15.17
C SER A 510 -17.91 10.72 -13.84
N ASP A 511 -17.78 11.72 -12.96
CA ASP A 511 -18.60 11.81 -11.73
C ASP A 511 -20.06 12.22 -12.03
N LEU A 512 -20.32 12.74 -13.23
CA LEU A 512 -21.66 13.02 -13.77
C LEU A 512 -21.90 12.17 -15.02
N PRO A 513 -21.97 10.83 -14.88
CA PRO A 513 -22.05 9.94 -16.02
C PRO A 513 -23.41 10.02 -16.69
N ASN A 514 -23.43 9.93 -18.02
CA ASN A 514 -24.66 9.79 -18.80
C ASN A 514 -24.99 8.34 -19.18
N PHE A 515 -24.08 7.39 -18.91
CA PHE A 515 -24.31 5.94 -19.02
C PHE A 515 -24.00 5.20 -17.73
N ARG A 516 -24.64 4.03 -17.57
CA ARG A 516 -24.29 3.03 -16.57
C ARG A 516 -23.86 1.74 -17.25
N CYS A 517 -22.92 1.04 -16.61
CA CYS A 517 -22.39 -0.23 -17.06
C CYS A 517 -22.46 -1.24 -15.91
N SER A 518 -22.87 -2.48 -16.17
CA SER A 518 -22.91 -3.52 -15.14
C SER A 518 -22.71 -4.92 -15.74
N PRO A 519 -21.93 -5.81 -15.09
CA PRO A 519 -21.81 -7.19 -15.55
C PRO A 519 -23.14 -7.93 -15.41
N PHE A 520 -23.43 -8.81 -16.37
CA PHE A 520 -24.62 -9.65 -16.36
C PHE A 520 -24.27 -11.05 -16.85
N LEU A 521 -24.70 -12.05 -16.09
CA LEU A 521 -24.52 -13.46 -16.45
C LEU A 521 -25.83 -13.97 -17.03
N PHE A 522 -25.85 -14.24 -18.33
CA PHE A 522 -27.00 -14.86 -18.99
C PHE A 522 -26.91 -16.38 -18.87
N LEU A 523 -28.02 -17.02 -18.51
CA LEU A 523 -28.17 -18.46 -18.32
C LEU A 523 -29.18 -19.00 -19.36
N PRO A 524 -28.77 -19.26 -20.62
CA PRO A 524 -29.66 -19.66 -21.72
C PRO A 524 -30.62 -20.80 -21.40
N ASP A 525 -30.16 -21.81 -20.66
CA ASP A 525 -30.95 -22.94 -20.22
C ASP A 525 -31.26 -22.91 -18.72
N GLY A 526 -30.99 -21.80 -18.03
CA GLY A 526 -31.16 -21.67 -16.58
C GLY A 526 -30.09 -22.36 -15.73
N SER A 527 -29.03 -22.90 -16.32
CA SER A 527 -27.90 -23.51 -15.63
C SER A 527 -26.62 -22.67 -15.72
N PHE A 528 -25.81 -22.68 -14.67
CA PHE A 528 -24.46 -22.10 -14.69
C PHE A 528 -23.53 -22.72 -15.74
N THR A 529 -23.83 -23.94 -16.20
CA THR A 529 -23.04 -24.62 -17.23
C THR A 529 -23.19 -24.00 -18.62
N SER A 530 -24.31 -23.34 -18.92
CA SER A 530 -24.53 -22.63 -20.17
C SER A 530 -24.21 -21.14 -20.09
N ALA A 531 -23.67 -20.69 -18.96
CA ALA A 531 -23.59 -19.28 -18.64
C ALA A 531 -22.72 -18.48 -19.61
N VAL A 532 -23.23 -17.35 -20.07
CA VAL A 532 -22.55 -16.40 -20.95
C VAL A 532 -22.47 -15.04 -20.25
N SER A 533 -21.26 -14.49 -20.14
CA SER A 533 -21.02 -13.22 -19.47
C SER A 533 -21.06 -12.06 -20.45
N TYR A 534 -21.86 -11.05 -20.12
CA TYR A 534 -21.96 -9.78 -20.83
C TYR A 534 -21.71 -8.62 -19.88
N SER A 535 -21.43 -7.45 -20.43
CA SER A 535 -21.64 -6.17 -19.77
C SER A 535 -22.85 -5.47 -20.39
N LEU A 536 -23.79 -5.02 -19.56
CA LEU A 536 -24.94 -4.24 -19.99
C LEU A 536 -24.62 -2.76 -19.87
N VAL A 537 -24.89 -2.00 -20.92
CA VAL A 537 -24.68 -0.54 -20.95
C VAL A 537 -25.97 0.18 -21.33
N TRP A 538 -26.37 1.20 -20.58
CA TRP A 538 -27.60 1.95 -20.86
C TRP A 538 -27.49 3.43 -20.46
N PRO A 539 -28.17 4.34 -21.17
CA PRO A 539 -28.17 5.76 -20.84
C PRO A 539 -28.96 6.01 -19.55
N VAL A 540 -28.42 6.81 -18.64
CA VAL A 540 -29.07 7.29 -17.42
C VAL A 540 -29.50 8.76 -17.51
N ALA A 541 -29.00 9.47 -18.52
CA ALA A 541 -29.40 10.82 -18.89
C ALA A 541 -29.66 10.89 -20.41
N ALA A 542 -30.29 11.97 -20.87
CA ALA A 542 -30.44 12.22 -22.30
C ALA A 542 -29.07 12.57 -22.91
N VAL A 543 -28.78 12.06 -24.12
CA VAL A 543 -27.50 12.25 -24.83
C VAL A 543 -27.76 12.72 -26.24
N GLN A 544 -27.16 13.85 -26.62
CA GLN A 544 -27.31 14.43 -27.95
C GLN A 544 -26.27 13.88 -28.93
N PRO A 545 -26.55 13.89 -30.26
CA PRO A 545 -25.58 13.49 -31.27
C PRO A 545 -24.28 14.30 -31.15
N GLY A 546 -23.15 13.61 -31.20
CA GLY A 546 -21.81 14.17 -31.01
C GLY A 546 -21.36 14.32 -29.54
N GLU A 547 -22.21 14.03 -28.56
CA GLU A 547 -21.82 14.07 -27.15
C GLU A 547 -21.05 12.81 -26.72
N GLU A 548 -20.10 13.00 -25.81
CA GLU A 548 -19.33 11.91 -25.21
C GLU A 548 -20.21 11.07 -24.28
N CYS A 549 -20.03 9.76 -24.36
CA CYS A 549 -20.70 8.78 -23.52
C CYS A 549 -19.74 8.34 -22.41
N THR A 550 -20.09 8.66 -21.16
CA THR A 550 -19.23 8.44 -19.98
C THR A 550 -19.96 7.62 -18.93
N ARG A 551 -19.17 6.91 -18.10
CA ARG A 551 -19.67 6.08 -17.00
C ARG A 551 -18.94 6.42 -15.71
N ASP A 552 -19.53 6.09 -14.56
CA ASP A 552 -18.77 6.11 -13.31
C ASP A 552 -18.06 4.76 -13.13
N PHE A 553 -16.73 4.78 -13.09
CA PHE A 553 -15.89 3.59 -12.82
C PHE A 553 -16.09 3.03 -11.40
N LEU A 554 -16.53 3.89 -10.47
CA LEU A 554 -16.72 3.58 -9.06
C LEU A 554 -18.17 3.84 -8.66
N ALA A 555 -19.12 3.49 -9.54
CA ALA A 555 -20.54 3.71 -9.30
C ALA A 555 -20.99 3.16 -7.93
N GLY A 556 -21.53 4.04 -7.08
CA GLY A 556 -21.99 3.68 -5.73
C GLY A 556 -20.91 3.66 -4.65
N VAL A 557 -19.67 4.05 -4.96
CA VAL A 557 -18.56 4.16 -4.01
C VAL A 557 -18.37 5.64 -3.67
N GLY A 558 -18.65 6.02 -2.42
CA GLY A 558 -18.38 7.34 -1.86
C GLY A 558 -17.02 7.43 -1.15
N GLU A 559 -16.73 8.59 -0.57
CA GLU A 559 -15.48 8.83 0.17
C GLU A 559 -15.37 8.01 1.45
N GLU A 560 -16.48 7.61 2.07
CA GLU A 560 -16.50 6.66 3.17
C GLU A 560 -15.92 5.29 2.78
N GLN A 561 -15.91 4.99 1.47
CA GLN A 561 -15.30 3.80 0.87
C GLN A 561 -14.00 4.14 0.11
N GLN A 562 -13.39 5.30 0.40
CA GLN A 562 -12.11 5.76 -0.13
C GLN A 562 -12.07 5.91 -1.67
N ARG A 563 -13.12 6.53 -2.25
CA ARG A 563 -13.29 6.74 -3.70
C ARG A 563 -12.08 7.46 -4.33
N SER A 564 -11.72 8.64 -3.86
CA SER A 564 -10.36 9.23 -3.86
C SER A 564 -9.19 8.31 -4.18
N ALA A 565 -8.87 7.43 -3.22
CA ALA A 565 -7.72 6.57 -3.25
C ALA A 565 -7.85 5.56 -4.40
N LYS A 566 -9.06 5.03 -4.64
CA LYS A 566 -9.36 4.11 -5.75
C LYS A 566 -9.23 4.77 -7.13
N LEU A 567 -9.59 6.06 -7.25
CA LEU A 567 -9.43 6.82 -8.50
C LEU A 567 -7.96 6.97 -8.92
N SER A 568 -7.00 6.82 -8.00
CA SER A 568 -5.55 6.88 -8.29
C SER A 568 -5.08 5.84 -9.31
N VAL A 569 -5.87 4.78 -9.56
CA VAL A 569 -5.57 3.82 -10.64
C VAL A 569 -5.62 4.49 -12.02
N TRP A 570 -6.62 5.34 -12.25
CA TRP A 570 -6.87 5.94 -13.56
C TRP A 570 -6.40 7.38 -13.66
N PHE A 571 -6.20 8.06 -12.54
CA PHE A 571 -5.95 9.50 -12.51
C PHE A 571 -4.70 9.86 -11.72
N HIS A 572 -4.04 10.93 -12.15
CA HIS A 572 -3.01 11.56 -11.35
C HIS A 572 -3.68 12.17 -10.12
N THR A 573 -3.23 11.72 -8.96
CA THR A 573 -3.74 12.14 -7.66
C THR A 573 -2.61 12.76 -6.82
N PRO A 574 -2.90 13.76 -5.99
CA PRO A 574 -1.86 14.49 -5.26
C PRO A 574 -1.13 13.61 -4.26
N SER A 575 0.20 13.52 -4.39
CA SER A 575 1.01 12.67 -3.52
C SER A 575 1.05 13.19 -2.07
N SER A 576 0.95 14.51 -1.86
CA SER A 576 0.94 15.13 -0.53
C SER A 576 -0.20 14.62 0.35
N PHE A 577 -1.41 14.52 -0.20
CA PHE A 577 -2.59 14.00 0.51
C PHE A 577 -2.33 12.59 1.07
N PHE A 578 -1.77 11.69 0.25
CA PHE A 578 -1.49 10.32 0.68
C PHE A 578 -0.35 10.23 1.68
N LYS A 579 0.72 11.03 1.49
CA LYS A 579 1.82 11.15 2.46
C LYS A 579 1.32 11.63 3.82
N GLN A 580 0.46 12.65 3.84
CA GLN A 580 -0.16 13.13 5.06
C GLN A 580 -1.04 12.05 5.73
N ALA A 581 -1.82 11.29 4.95
CA ALA A 581 -2.60 10.17 5.48
C ALA A 581 -1.70 9.08 6.11
N TYR A 582 -0.52 8.84 5.52
CA TYR A 582 0.48 7.93 6.05
C TYR A 582 1.10 8.45 7.36
N GLU A 583 1.48 9.72 7.43
CA GLU A 583 1.99 10.37 8.65
C GLU A 583 0.95 10.35 9.78
N GLN A 584 -0.31 10.69 9.48
CA GLN A 584 -1.42 10.65 10.43
C GLN A 584 -1.63 9.25 10.99
N ARG A 585 -1.47 8.22 10.15
CA ARG A 585 -1.54 6.82 10.59
C ARG A 585 -0.45 6.48 11.61
N ILE A 586 0.79 6.92 11.37
CA ILE A 586 1.91 6.72 12.31
C ILE A 586 1.60 7.39 13.65
N VAL A 587 1.17 8.65 13.63
CA VAL A 587 0.81 9.41 14.84
C VAL A 587 -0.32 8.72 15.62
N LYS A 588 -1.33 8.22 14.91
CA LYS A 588 -2.48 7.52 15.50
C LYS A 588 -2.05 6.26 16.27
N PHE A 589 -1.15 5.45 15.72
CA PHE A 589 -0.66 4.26 16.42
C PHE A 589 0.24 4.63 17.61
N ALA A 590 1.14 5.60 17.45
CA ALA A 590 1.98 6.09 18.55
C ALA A 590 1.13 6.57 19.74
N ALA A 591 0.04 7.31 19.48
CA ALA A 591 -0.89 7.75 20.50
C ALA A 591 -1.65 6.59 21.17
N ALA A 592 -2.06 5.57 20.40
CA ALA A 592 -2.70 4.37 20.95
C ALA A 592 -1.77 3.63 21.91
N ALA A 593 -0.51 3.42 21.54
CA ALA A 593 0.46 2.74 22.39
C ALA A 593 0.75 3.50 23.70
N ALA A 594 0.86 4.84 23.62
CA ALA A 594 1.01 5.68 24.81
C ALA A 594 -0.17 5.51 25.77
N LYS A 595 -1.41 5.49 25.25
CA LYS A 595 -2.62 5.25 26.04
C LYS A 595 -2.61 3.87 26.73
N HIS A 596 -2.18 2.84 26.02
CA HIS A 596 -2.10 1.48 26.59
C HIS A 596 -0.99 1.36 27.65
N ALA A 597 0.15 2.03 27.46
CA ALA A 597 1.23 2.09 28.44
C ALA A 597 0.79 2.77 29.75
N GLU A 598 0.02 3.85 29.65
CA GLU A 598 -0.57 4.54 30.80
C GLU A 598 -1.57 3.65 31.56
N ALA A 599 -2.50 3.00 30.85
CA ALA A 599 -3.47 2.08 31.46
C ALA A 599 -2.79 0.90 32.16
N THR A 600 -1.72 0.35 31.58
CA THR A 600 -0.94 -0.74 32.18
C THR A 600 -0.22 -0.28 33.45
N THR A 601 0.30 0.94 33.46
CA THR A 601 0.96 1.54 34.64
C THR A 601 -0.04 1.76 35.78
N LEU A 602 -1.24 2.26 35.48
CA LEU A 602 -2.32 2.46 36.46
C LEU A 602 -2.79 1.14 37.08
N LEU A 603 -2.92 0.08 36.28
CA LEU A 603 -3.26 -1.26 36.76
C LEU A 603 -2.15 -1.85 37.64
N ALA A 604 -0.87 -1.68 37.26
CA ALA A 604 0.26 -2.14 38.06
C ALA A 604 0.36 -1.41 39.41
N THR A 605 0.04 -0.11 39.46
CA THR A 605 -0.04 0.65 40.72
C THR A 605 -1.22 0.20 41.60
N ALA A 606 -2.37 -0.13 41.02
CA ALA A 606 -3.53 -0.64 41.74
C ALA A 606 -3.32 -2.07 42.29
N GLU A 607 -2.56 -2.91 41.57
CA GLU A 607 -2.16 -4.25 42.04
C GLU A 607 -1.08 -4.21 43.13
N SER A 608 -0.31 -3.12 43.23
CA SER A 608 0.70 -2.95 44.28
C SER A 608 0.10 -2.63 45.67
N ASP A 609 -1.12 -2.12 45.73
CA ASP A 609 -1.87 -1.84 46.97
C ASP A 609 -2.62 -3.05 47.53
N ASN A 610 -2.62 -4.18 46.81
CA ASN A 610 -3.28 -5.42 47.22
C ASN A 610 -2.28 -6.59 47.30
N LYS A 611 -1.15 -6.38 47.96
CA LYS A 611 -0.22 -7.46 48.32
C LYS A 611 -0.65 -8.13 49.62
N GLY A 612 -1.58 -9.05 49.48
CA GLY A 612 -1.86 -10.06 50.48
C GLY A 612 -2.30 -11.33 49.80
N ASP A 613 -1.39 -12.05 49.15
CA ASP A 613 -1.58 -13.50 49.00
C ASP A 613 -0.25 -14.26 48.95
N LYS A 614 -0.26 -15.33 49.73
CA LYS A 614 0.87 -16.17 50.10
C LYS A 614 1.27 -17.07 48.95
N GLU A 615 2.58 -17.23 48.76
CA GLU A 615 3.16 -18.37 48.05
C GLU A 615 2.66 -19.67 48.67
N ALA A 616 1.77 -20.38 47.98
CA ALA A 616 1.44 -21.75 48.30
C ALA A 616 2.53 -22.66 47.73
N GLN A 617 3.64 -22.78 48.48
CA GLN A 617 4.41 -24.02 48.47
C GLN A 617 3.52 -25.10 49.11
N GLY A 618 3.05 -26.03 48.29
CA GLY A 618 2.26 -27.18 48.73
C GLY A 618 2.69 -28.42 47.97
N GLY A 619 3.76 -29.06 48.42
CA GLY A 619 3.99 -30.47 48.16
C GLY A 619 2.88 -31.28 48.84
N GLY A 620 2.10 -32.01 48.06
CA GLY A 620 1.02 -32.85 48.54
C GLY A 620 0.83 -34.03 47.62
N SER A 621 1.58 -35.11 47.87
CA SER A 621 1.26 -36.45 47.38
C SER A 621 0.00 -36.95 48.10
N GLY A 622 -1.17 -36.56 47.60
CA GLY A 622 -2.45 -37.17 47.94
C GLY A 622 -3.07 -37.71 46.67
N ALA A 623 -3.41 -39.00 46.65
CA ALA A 623 -4.10 -39.62 45.53
C ALA A 623 -5.46 -38.93 45.30
N ALA A 624 -5.49 -37.91 44.43
CA ALA A 624 -6.73 -37.35 43.92
C ALA A 624 -7.42 -38.46 43.12
N GLU A 625 -8.68 -38.75 43.43
CA GLU A 625 -9.51 -39.61 42.60
C GLU A 625 -9.43 -39.10 41.16
N ARG A 626 -9.07 -40.00 40.24
CA ARG A 626 -8.79 -39.68 38.84
C ARG A 626 -10.10 -39.24 38.17
N ARG A 627 -10.39 -37.93 38.17
CA ARG A 627 -11.57 -37.34 37.51
C ARG A 627 -11.50 -37.68 36.02
N VAL A 628 -12.50 -38.39 35.51
CA VAL A 628 -12.67 -38.63 34.07
C VAL A 628 -13.44 -37.43 33.50
N TYR A 629 -12.86 -36.75 32.52
CA TYR A 629 -13.50 -35.64 31.81
C TYR A 629 -14.35 -36.17 30.65
N ARG A 630 -15.62 -35.73 30.58
CA ARG A 630 -16.48 -35.99 29.42
C ARG A 630 -16.17 -35.00 28.31
N VAL A 631 -15.82 -35.49 27.13
CA VAL A 631 -15.39 -34.67 25.99
C VAL A 631 -16.42 -34.76 24.87
N PHE A 632 -16.96 -33.62 24.45
CA PHE A 632 -17.67 -33.50 23.19
C PHE A 632 -16.72 -32.94 22.14
N THR A 633 -16.69 -33.54 20.95
CA THR A 633 -15.92 -33.03 19.82
C THR A 633 -16.56 -33.40 18.49
N ASP A 634 -16.49 -32.47 17.54
CA ASP A 634 -16.84 -32.67 16.12
C ASP A 634 -15.58 -32.87 15.24
N ILE A 635 -14.39 -32.96 15.86
CA ILE A 635 -13.11 -32.99 15.14
C ILE A 635 -12.60 -34.43 15.06
N PRO A 636 -12.58 -35.06 13.86
CA PRO A 636 -12.15 -36.46 13.72
C PRO A 636 -10.75 -36.74 14.25
N HIS A 637 -9.80 -35.81 14.04
CA HIS A 637 -8.45 -35.95 14.56
C HIS A 637 -8.39 -36.09 16.09
N VAL A 638 -9.32 -35.49 16.83
CA VAL A 638 -9.40 -35.61 18.30
C VAL A 638 -9.98 -36.98 18.64
N THR A 639 -11.11 -37.35 18.04
CA THR A 639 -11.76 -38.66 18.26
C THR A 639 -10.82 -39.83 17.99
N ASP A 640 -10.01 -39.75 16.93
CA ASP A 640 -9.14 -40.83 16.48
C ASP A 640 -7.83 -40.93 17.27
N ASN A 641 -7.38 -39.85 17.93
CA ASN A 641 -6.04 -39.75 18.52
C ASN A 641 -6.01 -39.36 20.01
N LEU A 642 -7.15 -39.08 20.64
CA LEU A 642 -7.26 -38.95 22.10
C LEU A 642 -7.70 -40.30 22.69
N SER A 643 -6.75 -41.01 23.30
CA SER A 643 -6.93 -42.40 23.75
C SER A 643 -6.71 -42.59 25.26
N ARG A 644 -6.57 -41.48 25.98
CA ARG A 644 -6.26 -41.49 27.41
C ARG A 644 -7.49 -41.81 28.27
N PRO A 645 -7.35 -42.64 29.32
CA PRO A 645 -8.47 -43.02 30.19
C PRO A 645 -9.05 -41.87 31.00
N GLU A 646 -8.31 -40.75 31.14
CA GLU A 646 -8.80 -39.53 31.78
C GLU A 646 -9.86 -38.78 30.95
N PHE A 647 -10.08 -39.16 29.68
CA PHE A 647 -11.01 -38.50 28.77
C PHE A 647 -11.98 -39.51 28.14
N ALA A 648 -13.28 -39.30 28.33
CA ALA A 648 -14.33 -40.15 27.78
C ALA A 648 -15.24 -39.33 26.85
N PHE A 649 -15.51 -39.83 25.64
CA PHE A 649 -16.35 -39.11 24.68
C PHE A 649 -17.84 -39.17 25.04
N VAL A 650 -18.55 -38.08 24.76
CA VAL A 650 -20.01 -37.96 24.85
C VAL A 650 -20.57 -37.36 23.57
N ASP A 651 -21.78 -37.79 23.19
CA ASP A 651 -22.43 -37.34 21.95
C ASP A 651 -23.13 -35.97 22.12
N ASN A 652 -23.52 -35.61 23.34
CA ASN A 652 -24.27 -34.38 23.61
C ASN A 652 -23.39 -33.32 24.31
N PRO A 653 -23.23 -32.11 23.73
CA PRO A 653 -22.52 -31.00 24.37
C PRO A 653 -22.99 -30.66 25.78
N SER A 654 -24.29 -30.81 26.09
CA SER A 654 -24.84 -30.46 27.42
C SER A 654 -24.28 -31.35 28.54
N GLU A 655 -23.81 -32.55 28.21
CA GLU A 655 -23.25 -33.52 29.15
C GLU A 655 -21.73 -33.40 29.27
N ALA A 656 -21.08 -32.64 28.40
CA ALA A 656 -19.63 -32.55 28.37
C ALA A 656 -19.07 -31.72 29.54
N ASP A 657 -17.87 -32.08 29.98
CA ASP A 657 -17.02 -31.24 30.83
C ASP A 657 -16.05 -30.42 29.96
N ILE A 658 -15.75 -30.90 28.75
CA ILE A 658 -14.92 -30.23 27.74
C ILE A 658 -15.66 -30.26 26.40
N ILE A 659 -15.90 -29.08 25.83
CA ILE A 659 -16.41 -28.90 24.47
C ILE A 659 -15.23 -28.48 23.60
N TRP A 660 -14.78 -29.39 22.75
CA TRP A 660 -13.66 -29.19 21.84
C TRP A 660 -14.15 -29.24 20.39
N THR A 661 -14.55 -28.10 19.84
CA THR A 661 -15.27 -28.04 18.56
C THR A 661 -14.58 -27.15 17.54
N SER A 662 -14.83 -27.40 16.26
CA SER A 662 -14.46 -26.50 15.16
C SER A 662 -15.45 -25.35 14.96
N MET A 663 -16.65 -25.45 15.54
CA MET A 663 -17.71 -24.45 15.44
C MET A 663 -17.51 -23.32 16.44
N GLN A 664 -17.92 -22.09 16.08
CA GLN A 664 -17.87 -20.96 17.01
C GLN A 664 -18.80 -21.18 18.21
N VAL A 665 -18.29 -21.01 19.43
CA VAL A 665 -19.05 -21.19 20.67
C VAL A 665 -19.61 -19.82 21.12
N ASP A 666 -20.60 -19.33 20.39
CA ASP A 666 -21.32 -18.09 20.68
C ASP A 666 -22.61 -18.33 21.50
N ASP A 667 -23.37 -17.26 21.77
CA ASP A 667 -24.61 -17.37 22.54
C ASP A 667 -25.66 -18.27 21.88
N ALA A 668 -25.68 -18.34 20.54
CA ALA A 668 -26.60 -19.17 19.77
C ALA A 668 -26.22 -20.65 19.90
N PHE A 669 -24.92 -20.98 19.77
CA PHE A 669 -24.42 -22.32 20.04
C PHE A 669 -24.71 -22.74 21.47
N ARG A 670 -24.43 -21.87 22.45
CA ARG A 670 -24.63 -22.18 23.88
C ARG A 670 -26.10 -22.44 24.22
N GLU A 671 -27.03 -21.79 23.52
CA GLU A 671 -28.46 -22.05 23.62
C GLU A 671 -28.84 -23.37 22.97
N ALA A 672 -28.44 -23.59 21.71
CA ALA A 672 -28.72 -24.83 20.99
C ALA A 672 -28.12 -26.08 21.66
N ALA A 673 -26.96 -25.93 22.30
CA ALA A 673 -26.26 -26.96 23.05
C ALA A 673 -26.82 -27.20 24.47
N GLY A 674 -27.88 -26.48 24.88
CA GLY A 674 -28.48 -26.63 26.21
C GLY A 674 -27.60 -26.15 27.37
N LEU A 675 -26.55 -25.36 27.10
CA LEU A 675 -25.60 -24.90 28.13
C LEU A 675 -26.19 -23.80 29.01
N LYS A 676 -27.08 -22.97 28.46
CA LYS A 676 -27.83 -21.98 29.25
C LYS A 676 -28.70 -22.68 30.31
N GLU A 677 -29.47 -23.69 29.91
CA GLU A 677 -30.31 -24.45 30.85
C GLU A 677 -29.48 -25.18 31.92
N ARG A 678 -28.34 -25.76 31.55
CA ARG A 678 -27.41 -26.39 32.49
C ARG A 678 -26.93 -25.40 33.54
N ARG A 679 -26.53 -24.19 33.11
CA ARG A 679 -26.11 -23.12 34.01
C ARG A 679 -27.24 -22.67 34.93
N ASP A 680 -28.45 -22.49 34.40
CA ASP A 680 -29.62 -22.06 35.17
C ASP A 680 -30.04 -23.11 36.22
N LYS A 681 -29.76 -24.38 35.96
CA LYS A 681 -29.93 -25.51 36.91
C LYS A 681 -28.76 -25.65 37.91
N GLY A 682 -27.80 -24.71 37.92
CA GLY A 682 -26.65 -24.70 38.82
C GLY A 682 -25.50 -25.63 38.40
N GLY A 683 -25.48 -26.09 37.15
CA GLY A 683 -24.40 -26.92 36.62
C GLY A 683 -23.11 -26.12 36.33
N GLU A 684 -21.96 -26.78 36.48
CA GLU A 684 -20.65 -26.20 36.13
C GLU A 684 -20.56 -25.88 34.62
N GLU A 685 -19.93 -24.75 34.30
CA GLU A 685 -19.63 -24.34 32.94
C GLU A 685 -18.53 -25.25 32.34
N PRO A 686 -18.72 -25.78 31.12
CA PRO A 686 -17.72 -26.63 30.50
C PRO A 686 -16.48 -25.84 30.11
N PHE A 687 -15.34 -26.53 29.99
CA PHE A 687 -14.21 -25.98 29.29
C PHE A 687 -14.52 -25.87 27.80
N ILE A 688 -14.06 -24.79 27.16
CA ILE A 688 -14.20 -24.57 25.71
C ILE A 688 -12.84 -24.35 25.06
N ASN A 689 -12.71 -24.76 23.81
CA ASN A 689 -11.45 -24.67 23.07
C ASN A 689 -11.18 -23.31 22.40
N GLN A 690 -11.82 -22.22 22.86
CA GLN A 690 -11.80 -20.86 22.27
C GLN A 690 -11.61 -19.81 23.35
N PHE A 691 -11.00 -18.68 23.00
CA PHE A 691 -10.97 -17.48 23.86
C PHE A 691 -11.96 -16.43 23.35
N PRO A 692 -12.62 -15.66 24.23
CA PRO A 692 -13.40 -14.50 23.80
C PRO A 692 -12.49 -13.53 23.02
N PHE A 693 -13.03 -12.84 22.02
CA PHE A 693 -12.29 -11.88 21.20
C PHE A 693 -10.98 -12.38 20.54
N GLU A 694 -10.75 -13.69 20.43
CA GLU A 694 -9.51 -14.26 19.83
C GLU A 694 -9.31 -13.89 18.35
N ALA A 695 -10.37 -13.40 17.69
CA ALA A 695 -10.29 -12.79 16.38
C ALA A 695 -9.24 -11.66 16.31
N CYS A 696 -8.89 -11.03 17.44
CA CYS A 696 -7.84 -10.02 17.53
C CYS A 696 -6.44 -10.52 17.12
N ILE A 697 -6.18 -11.82 17.20
CA ILE A 697 -4.92 -12.43 16.73
C ILE A 697 -5.11 -13.37 15.53
N VAL A 698 -6.32 -13.92 15.33
CA VAL A 698 -6.59 -14.89 14.26
C VAL A 698 -6.96 -14.24 12.93
N MET A 699 -7.63 -13.08 12.95
CA MET A 699 -8.02 -12.38 11.72
C MET A 699 -6.89 -11.44 11.28
N LYS A 700 -6.43 -11.54 10.03
CA LYS A 700 -5.20 -10.87 9.57
C LYS A 700 -5.18 -9.35 9.80
N HIS A 701 -6.31 -8.68 9.55
CA HIS A 701 -6.44 -7.23 9.73
C HIS A 701 -6.50 -6.83 11.21
N HIS A 702 -7.18 -7.62 12.05
CA HIS A 702 -7.17 -7.39 13.49
C HIS A 702 -5.81 -7.68 14.11
N LEU A 703 -5.14 -8.78 13.73
CA LEU A 703 -3.78 -9.10 14.17
C LEU A 703 -2.83 -7.94 13.92
N ALA A 704 -2.80 -7.41 12.69
CA ALA A 704 -1.98 -6.26 12.35
C ALA A 704 -2.31 -5.05 13.23
N LYS A 705 -3.60 -4.71 13.33
CA LYS A 705 -4.09 -3.57 14.11
C LYS A 705 -3.75 -3.71 15.60
N THR A 706 -3.96 -4.88 16.19
CA THR A 706 -3.67 -5.16 17.61
C THR A 706 -2.18 -4.97 17.91
N ILE A 707 -1.28 -5.51 17.07
CA ILE A 707 0.16 -5.31 17.26
C ILE A 707 0.57 -3.84 17.08
N GLN A 708 0.05 -3.18 16.03
CA GLN A 708 0.37 -1.77 15.76
C GLN A 708 -0.14 -0.83 16.86
N GLN A 709 -1.33 -1.10 17.42
CA GLN A 709 -1.87 -0.34 18.55
C GLN A 709 -1.10 -0.58 19.85
N ALA A 710 -0.68 -1.82 20.11
CA ALA A 710 0.07 -2.15 21.32
C ALA A 710 1.44 -1.45 21.36
N TYR A 711 2.11 -1.32 20.20
CA TYR A 711 3.52 -0.93 20.13
C TYR A 711 3.81 0.37 19.37
N GLY A 712 2.79 1.05 18.84
CA GLY A 712 2.95 2.34 18.19
C GLY A 712 3.41 2.25 16.74
N GLY A 713 3.26 1.08 16.13
CA GLY A 713 3.76 0.74 14.81
C GLY A 713 4.08 -0.75 14.69
N THR A 714 4.66 -1.17 13.58
CA THR A 714 5.02 -2.58 13.37
C THR A 714 6.27 -2.97 14.13
N ARG A 715 6.24 -4.15 14.75
CA ARG A 715 7.42 -4.77 15.35
C ARG A 715 8.33 -5.36 14.27
N PRO A 716 9.64 -5.50 14.50
CA PRO A 716 10.55 -6.10 13.51
C PRO A 716 10.13 -7.51 13.04
N TRP A 717 9.36 -8.23 13.84
CA TRP A 717 8.86 -9.57 13.53
C TRP A 717 7.48 -9.59 12.84
N LEU A 718 6.83 -8.45 12.62
CA LEU A 718 5.58 -8.33 11.87
C LEU A 718 5.77 -7.36 10.70
N GLN A 719 5.33 -7.73 9.50
CA GLN A 719 5.48 -6.87 8.33
C GLN A 719 4.46 -5.72 8.38
N ASP A 720 4.84 -4.56 7.83
CA ASP A 720 3.93 -3.43 7.72
C ASP A 720 2.68 -3.84 6.93
N THR A 721 1.50 -3.58 7.50
CA THR A 721 0.23 -4.15 7.05
C THR A 721 -0.86 -3.10 7.15
N TYR A 722 -1.64 -2.98 6.09
CA TYR A 722 -2.71 -2.00 5.89
C TYR A 722 -4.01 -2.72 5.60
N ASP A 723 -5.09 -2.34 6.28
CA ASP A 723 -6.43 -2.78 5.92
C ASP A 723 -6.97 -1.97 4.73
N MET A 724 -7.20 -2.65 3.60
CA MET A 724 -7.63 -1.99 2.36
C MET A 724 -9.01 -1.34 2.45
N GLN A 725 -9.83 -1.72 3.45
CA GLN A 725 -11.14 -1.12 3.64
C GLN A 725 -11.10 0.26 4.28
N CYS A 726 -10.05 0.57 5.07
CA CYS A 726 -9.98 1.83 5.83
C CYS A 726 -8.62 2.54 5.86
N GLU A 727 -7.56 1.94 5.31
CA GLU A 727 -6.19 2.49 5.32
C GLU A 727 -5.57 2.61 3.91
N LEU A 728 -6.39 2.63 2.86
CA LEU A 728 -5.94 2.67 1.47
C LEU A 728 -5.13 3.93 1.16
N ALA A 729 -5.57 5.09 1.66
CA ALA A 729 -4.85 6.35 1.47
C ALA A 729 -3.46 6.32 2.12
N ALA A 730 -3.36 5.81 3.35
CA ALA A 730 -2.10 5.66 4.05
C ALA A 730 -1.17 4.65 3.37
N LEU A 731 -1.71 3.56 2.81
CA LEU A 731 -0.94 2.62 2.00
C LEU A 731 -0.35 3.30 0.76
N ILE A 732 -1.13 4.11 0.03
CA ILE A 732 -0.62 4.84 -1.14
C ILE A 732 0.52 5.77 -0.72
N GLY A 733 0.39 6.50 0.39
CA GLY A 733 1.43 7.41 0.87
C GLY A 733 2.73 6.68 1.19
N CYS A 734 2.60 5.61 1.97
CA CYS A 734 3.66 4.66 2.31
C CYS A 734 4.37 4.09 1.07
N PHE A 735 3.60 3.74 0.03
CA PHE A 735 4.11 3.23 -1.24
C PHE A 735 4.90 4.29 -2.01
N LEU A 736 4.36 5.49 -2.13
CA LEU A 736 4.98 6.62 -2.84
C LEU A 736 6.28 7.08 -2.16
N GLU A 737 6.32 7.12 -0.83
CA GLU A 737 7.55 7.43 -0.10
C GLU A 737 8.66 6.40 -0.36
N ARG A 738 8.31 5.12 -0.46
CA ARG A 738 9.27 4.07 -0.82
C ARG A 738 9.79 4.22 -2.23
N GLU A 739 8.95 4.63 -3.19
CA GLU A 739 9.42 4.94 -4.55
C GLU A 739 10.38 6.12 -4.57
N VAL A 740 10.08 7.20 -3.84
CA VAL A 740 10.97 8.36 -3.73
C VAL A 740 12.31 7.98 -3.11
N ALA A 741 12.28 7.20 -2.01
CA ALA A 741 13.49 6.72 -1.36
C ALA A 741 14.32 5.83 -2.30
N ALA A 742 13.67 4.93 -3.04
CA ALA A 742 14.33 4.06 -4.02
C ALA A 742 14.99 4.87 -5.14
N ALA A 743 14.30 5.87 -5.68
CA ALA A 743 14.84 6.75 -6.70
C ALA A 743 16.04 7.57 -6.19
N ALA A 744 15.96 8.09 -4.96
CA ALA A 744 17.05 8.82 -4.32
C ALA A 744 18.30 7.93 -4.14
N ALA A 745 18.11 6.69 -3.66
CA ALA A 745 19.19 5.72 -3.52
C ALA A 745 19.83 5.35 -4.87
N ALA A 746 19.02 5.23 -5.94
CA ALA A 746 19.54 4.97 -7.29
C ALA A 746 20.37 6.15 -7.83
N GLY A 747 19.90 7.38 -7.60
CA GLY A 747 20.62 8.61 -7.97
C GLY A 747 21.98 8.72 -7.28
N GLN A 748 22.05 8.42 -5.98
CA GLN A 748 23.32 8.42 -5.22
C GLN A 748 24.31 7.39 -5.77
N LYS A 749 23.86 6.18 -6.16
CA LYS A 749 24.71 5.17 -6.78
C LYS A 749 25.26 5.61 -8.14
N LEU A 750 24.46 6.30 -8.95
CA LEU A 750 24.91 6.86 -10.23
C LEU A 750 25.98 7.93 -10.05
N ILE A 751 25.82 8.82 -9.07
CA ILE A 751 26.81 9.87 -8.76
C ILE A 751 28.12 9.23 -8.27
N ALA A 752 28.06 8.29 -7.32
CA ALA A 752 29.23 7.59 -6.81
C ALA A 752 29.98 6.80 -7.90
N GLY A 753 29.26 6.22 -8.88
CA GLY A 753 29.85 5.54 -10.02
C GLY A 753 30.51 6.47 -11.04
N TYR A 754 30.11 7.73 -11.11
CA TYR A 754 30.71 8.73 -12.00
C TYR A 754 31.97 9.39 -11.38
N GLU A 755 32.00 9.54 -10.06
CA GLU A 755 33.16 10.07 -9.32
C GLU A 755 34.26 9.00 -9.10
N GLY A 756 33.89 7.72 -9.08
CA GLY A 756 34.81 6.59 -9.03
C GLY A 756 35.26 6.13 -10.41
N GLY A 757 36.27 6.80 -10.98
CA GLY A 757 36.91 6.38 -12.22
C GLY A 757 37.26 4.89 -12.24
N ALA A 758 37.02 4.26 -13.39
CA ALA A 758 37.13 2.84 -13.69
C ALA A 758 38.31 2.08 -13.02
N GLU A 759 38.07 1.42 -11.89
CA GLU A 759 38.77 0.19 -11.51
C GLU A 759 37.76 -0.83 -10.94
N VAL A 760 37.45 -1.84 -11.75
CA VAL A 760 36.65 -3.00 -11.36
C VAL A 760 37.49 -3.88 -10.43
N ALA A 761 37.30 -3.72 -9.12
CA ALA A 761 37.76 -4.69 -8.14
C ALA A 761 36.83 -5.92 -8.17
N LYS A 762 37.28 -6.99 -8.83
CA LYS A 762 36.80 -8.35 -8.55
C LYS A 762 37.18 -8.72 -7.12
N GLY A 763 36.23 -8.70 -6.20
CA GLY A 763 36.40 -9.13 -4.81
C GLY A 763 35.09 -9.59 -4.21
N THR A 764 35.06 -10.85 -3.80
CA THR A 764 33.96 -11.59 -3.17
C THR A 764 33.52 -11.00 -1.83
N GLY A 765 32.21 -10.91 -1.58
CA GLY A 765 31.66 -10.76 -0.23
C GLY A 765 30.44 -9.85 -0.13
N SER A 766 29.26 -10.46 -0.26
CA SER A 766 27.94 -10.05 0.25
C SER A 766 27.90 -8.85 1.24
N SER A 767 27.67 -7.66 0.72
CA SER A 767 26.88 -6.62 1.39
C SER A 767 26.39 -5.63 0.34
N GLU A 768 25.51 -6.10 -0.55
CA GLU A 768 24.69 -5.18 -1.35
C GLU A 768 23.80 -4.42 -0.37
N GLU A 769 24.00 -3.10 -0.28
CA GLU A 769 23.06 -2.22 0.41
C GLU A 769 21.65 -2.42 -0.14
N PRO A 770 20.62 -2.41 0.72
CA PRO A 770 19.28 -2.82 0.34
C PRO A 770 18.78 -1.96 -0.81
N GLU A 771 18.66 -2.55 -1.99
CA GLU A 771 17.71 -2.11 -2.99
C GLU A 771 16.36 -1.97 -2.27
N LEU A 772 15.79 -0.76 -2.27
CA LEU A 772 14.59 -0.41 -1.50
C LEU A 772 13.38 -1.13 -2.12
N ASP A 773 13.22 -2.40 -1.76
CA ASP A 773 12.19 -3.28 -2.28
C ASP A 773 10.78 -2.77 -1.92
N ASN A 774 9.99 -2.50 -2.96
CA ASN A 774 8.60 -2.05 -2.84
C ASN A 774 7.60 -3.15 -3.25
N THR A 775 7.91 -4.42 -2.96
CA THR A 775 7.01 -5.56 -3.21
C THR A 775 6.04 -5.77 -2.03
N TRP A 776 4.78 -6.06 -2.35
CA TRP A 776 3.67 -6.24 -1.41
C TRP A 776 2.91 -7.54 -1.69
N ILE A 777 2.19 -8.04 -0.68
CA ILE A 777 1.28 -9.18 -0.80
C ILE A 777 -0.12 -8.81 -0.31
N MET A 778 -1.10 -9.04 -1.19
CA MET A 778 -2.52 -8.90 -0.91
C MET A 778 -3.04 -10.21 -0.32
N LYS A 779 -3.78 -10.13 0.79
CA LYS A 779 -4.36 -11.31 1.47
C LYS A 779 -5.80 -11.02 1.92
N PRO A 780 -6.77 -11.91 1.68
CA PRO A 780 -8.12 -11.79 2.23
C PRO A 780 -8.10 -11.85 3.77
N TRP A 781 -9.03 -11.17 4.44
CA TRP A 781 -9.07 -11.13 5.91
C TRP A 781 -9.13 -12.51 6.57
N ASN A 782 -9.97 -13.41 6.04
CA ASN A 782 -10.37 -14.67 6.68
C ASN A 782 -10.22 -15.91 5.79
N LEU A 783 -9.74 -15.77 4.55
CA LEU A 783 -9.40 -16.96 3.75
C LEU A 783 -8.05 -17.54 4.20
N ALA A 784 -7.93 -18.86 4.04
CA ALA A 784 -6.76 -19.66 4.38
C ALA A 784 -6.11 -20.25 3.12
N ARG A 785 -5.06 -21.07 3.30
CA ARG A 785 -4.41 -21.84 2.21
C ARG A 785 -3.87 -20.99 1.05
N SER A 786 -3.57 -19.72 1.33
CA SER A 786 -3.13 -18.75 0.33
C SER A 786 -4.13 -18.49 -0.81
N MET A 787 -5.41 -18.83 -0.60
CA MET A 787 -6.48 -18.56 -1.56
C MET A 787 -6.66 -17.05 -1.74
N ASP A 788 -6.77 -16.61 -3.00
CA ASP A 788 -6.93 -15.20 -3.39
C ASP A 788 -5.81 -14.27 -2.84
N ALA A 789 -4.62 -14.82 -2.61
CA ALA A 789 -3.42 -14.07 -2.27
C ALA A 789 -2.60 -13.73 -3.51
N THR A 790 -2.04 -12.52 -3.59
CA THR A 790 -1.29 -12.06 -4.76
C THR A 790 -0.10 -11.22 -4.34
N VAL A 791 1.07 -11.50 -4.92
CA VAL A 791 2.28 -10.69 -4.75
C VAL A 791 2.38 -9.70 -5.90
N SER A 792 2.67 -8.43 -5.60
CA SER A 792 2.78 -7.39 -6.62
C SER A 792 3.69 -6.25 -6.17
N ARG A 793 4.35 -5.62 -7.13
CA ARG A 793 5.07 -4.35 -6.97
C ARG A 793 4.39 -3.18 -7.70
N HIS A 794 3.20 -3.41 -8.26
CA HIS A 794 2.48 -2.42 -9.07
C HIS A 794 1.32 -1.84 -8.28
N LEU A 795 1.36 -0.55 -7.98
CA LEU A 795 0.32 0.12 -7.21
C LEU A 795 -1.08 -0.05 -7.84
N ALA A 796 -1.20 0.09 -9.16
CA ALA A 796 -2.48 -0.08 -9.85
C ALA A 796 -3.08 -1.48 -9.62
N GLN A 797 -2.26 -2.54 -9.66
CA GLN A 797 -2.70 -3.89 -9.34
C GLN A 797 -3.16 -4.00 -7.88
N ILE A 798 -2.37 -3.49 -6.93
CA ILE A 798 -2.67 -3.52 -5.50
C ILE A 798 -4.02 -2.84 -5.21
N LEU A 799 -4.26 -1.65 -5.79
CA LEU A 799 -5.49 -0.91 -5.61
C LEU A 799 -6.70 -1.67 -6.18
N ARG A 800 -6.59 -2.18 -7.42
CA ARG A 800 -7.67 -2.96 -8.07
C ARG A 800 -7.98 -4.25 -7.32
N LEU A 801 -6.98 -4.94 -6.78
CA LEU A 801 -7.18 -6.15 -5.97
C LEU A 801 -8.04 -5.88 -4.72
N GLY A 802 -7.94 -4.68 -4.13
CA GLY A 802 -8.76 -4.26 -3.00
C GLY A 802 -10.27 -4.22 -3.28
N GLU A 803 -10.69 -4.23 -4.55
CA GLU A 803 -12.11 -4.21 -4.95
C GLU A 803 -12.75 -5.59 -4.97
N THR A 804 -11.93 -6.66 -4.93
CA THR A 804 -12.41 -8.06 -4.97
C THR A 804 -12.80 -8.61 -3.59
N GLY A 805 -13.09 -7.72 -2.65
CA GLY A 805 -13.50 -8.01 -1.27
C GLY A 805 -12.45 -7.62 -0.21
N PRO A 806 -12.79 -7.78 1.07
CA PRO A 806 -11.96 -7.31 2.19
C PRO A 806 -10.58 -8.00 2.23
N LYS A 807 -9.53 -7.18 2.23
CA LYS A 807 -8.13 -7.62 2.14
C LYS A 807 -7.22 -6.75 2.99
N VAL A 808 -6.09 -7.33 3.40
CA VAL A 808 -4.92 -6.58 3.85
C VAL A 808 -3.90 -6.49 2.73
N CYS A 809 -3.20 -5.36 2.63
CA CYS A 809 -1.95 -5.23 1.89
C CYS A 809 -0.81 -5.26 2.90
N GLN A 810 0.09 -6.23 2.76
CA GLN A 810 1.19 -6.44 3.69
C GLN A 810 2.52 -6.38 2.94
N LYS A 811 3.54 -5.78 3.54
CA LYS A 811 4.88 -5.72 2.97
C LYS A 811 5.39 -7.16 2.75
N TYR A 812 5.77 -7.47 1.53
CA TYR A 812 6.25 -8.80 1.19
C TYR A 812 7.68 -9.01 1.71
N ILE A 813 7.95 -10.21 2.24
CA ILE A 813 9.28 -10.64 2.68
C ILE A 813 10.05 -11.05 1.43
N SER A 814 10.76 -10.09 0.85
CA SER A 814 11.50 -10.22 -0.41
C SER A 814 12.85 -10.93 -0.26
N ARG A 815 13.44 -10.88 0.93
CA ARG A 815 14.67 -11.60 1.28
C ARG A 815 14.41 -12.62 2.40
N PRO A 816 13.71 -13.74 2.12
CA PRO A 816 13.54 -14.80 3.10
C PRO A 816 14.84 -15.61 3.25
N ALA A 817 15.04 -16.25 4.41
CA ALA A 817 15.97 -17.36 4.47
C ALA A 817 15.48 -18.48 3.53
N LEU A 818 16.43 -19.15 2.86
CA LEU A 818 16.13 -20.20 1.90
C LEU A 818 16.60 -21.57 2.40
N PHE A 819 15.80 -22.61 2.16
CA PHE A 819 16.19 -24.00 2.42
C PHE A 819 16.43 -24.69 1.07
N ASN A 820 17.68 -25.07 0.79
CA ASN A 820 18.10 -25.58 -0.53
C ASN A 820 17.66 -24.66 -1.69
N GLY A 821 17.82 -23.33 -1.54
CA GLY A 821 17.44 -22.34 -2.54
C GLY A 821 15.93 -22.08 -2.68
N ARG A 822 15.08 -22.72 -1.87
CA ARG A 822 13.62 -22.60 -1.92
C ARG A 822 13.07 -21.88 -0.70
N LYS A 823 11.98 -21.14 -0.90
CA LYS A 823 11.26 -20.44 0.16
C LYS A 823 10.59 -21.44 1.11
N PHE A 824 10.54 -21.14 2.40
CA PHE A 824 9.85 -21.98 3.38
C PHE A 824 9.19 -21.14 4.48
N ASP A 825 8.25 -21.74 5.19
CA ASP A 825 7.79 -21.28 6.48
C ASP A 825 7.71 -22.45 7.47
N MET A 826 7.44 -22.15 8.72
CA MET A 826 7.23 -23.12 9.79
C MET A 826 5.88 -22.90 10.47
N ARG A 827 5.11 -23.99 10.61
CA ARG A 827 3.94 -24.06 11.48
C ARG A 827 4.37 -24.47 12.89
N PHE A 828 4.28 -23.54 13.83
CA PHE A 828 4.38 -23.82 15.26
C PHE A 828 3.00 -24.10 15.85
N ILE A 829 2.95 -24.89 16.93
CA ILE A 829 1.73 -25.14 17.70
C ILE A 829 1.91 -24.51 19.08
N VAL A 830 1.00 -23.59 19.43
CA VAL A 830 0.95 -22.91 20.72
C VAL A 830 -0.32 -23.34 21.45
N LEU A 831 -0.16 -23.83 22.68
CA LEU A 831 -1.24 -24.19 23.58
C LEU A 831 -1.45 -23.06 24.58
N LEU A 832 -2.59 -22.39 24.54
CA LEU A 832 -2.94 -21.32 25.46
C LEU A 832 -3.89 -21.85 26.53
N LYS A 833 -3.47 -21.74 27.80
CA LYS A 833 -4.26 -22.14 28.95
C LYS A 833 -4.95 -20.93 29.58
N ARG A 834 -4.24 -19.83 29.79
CA ARG A 834 -4.78 -18.56 30.33
C ARG A 834 -3.84 -17.39 30.03
N LEU A 835 -4.36 -16.17 30.02
CA LEU A 835 -3.59 -14.95 29.72
C LEU A 835 -3.15 -14.20 30.99
N LYS A 836 -3.86 -14.32 32.12
CA LYS A 836 -3.52 -13.65 33.39
C LYS A 836 -3.59 -14.60 34.62
N PRO A 837 -2.44 -15.01 35.20
CA PRO A 837 -1.09 -14.89 34.64
C PRO A 837 -0.97 -15.68 33.34
N LEU A 838 -0.01 -15.31 32.48
CA LEU A 838 0.22 -15.99 31.21
C LEU A 838 0.67 -17.43 31.46
N GLU A 839 -0.14 -18.39 31.00
CA GLU A 839 0.19 -19.80 30.90
C GLU A 839 -0.04 -20.23 29.45
N ALA A 840 1.02 -20.16 28.65
CA ALA A 840 1.07 -20.63 27.28
C ALA A 840 2.25 -21.59 27.11
N TYR A 841 2.13 -22.53 26.18
CA TYR A 841 3.13 -23.55 25.92
C TYR A 841 3.39 -23.67 24.42
N LEU A 842 4.64 -23.84 24.03
CA LEU A 842 5.08 -24.07 22.66
C LEU A 842 5.41 -25.55 22.49
N SER A 843 4.91 -26.17 21.41
CA SER A 843 5.31 -27.53 21.06
C SER A 843 6.81 -27.64 20.81
N ASP A 844 7.41 -28.75 21.23
CA ASP A 844 8.84 -29.01 21.06
C ASP A 844 9.23 -29.35 19.60
N VAL A 845 8.25 -29.44 18.71
CA VAL A 845 8.40 -29.67 17.27
C VAL A 845 7.59 -28.65 16.45
N PHE A 846 7.96 -28.48 15.18
CA PHE A 846 7.25 -27.63 14.22
C PHE A 846 7.24 -28.29 12.84
N TRP A 847 6.32 -27.87 11.96
CA TRP A 847 6.21 -28.43 10.61
C TRP A 847 6.66 -27.43 9.56
N ALA A 848 7.84 -27.68 8.98
CA ALA A 848 8.32 -26.93 7.83
C ALA A 848 7.41 -27.16 6.61
N ARG A 849 7.17 -26.08 5.85
CA ARG A 849 6.44 -26.06 4.59
C ARG A 849 7.32 -25.39 3.55
N ILE A 850 7.71 -26.12 2.51
CA ILE A 850 8.72 -25.71 1.55
C ILE A 850 8.05 -25.50 0.19
N ALA A 851 8.39 -24.42 -0.49
CA ALA A 851 8.00 -24.17 -1.87
C ALA A 851 8.62 -25.23 -2.80
N ASN A 852 8.00 -25.46 -3.96
CA ASN A 852 8.48 -26.48 -4.90
C ASN A 852 9.63 -25.96 -5.78
N LYS A 853 9.62 -24.67 -6.11
CA LYS A 853 10.60 -24.05 -7.01
C LYS A 853 11.60 -23.19 -6.23
N ALA A 854 12.77 -22.98 -6.85
CA ALA A 854 13.78 -22.06 -6.34
C ALA A 854 13.20 -20.65 -6.24
N TYR A 855 13.56 -19.95 -5.17
CA TYR A 855 13.08 -18.60 -4.95
C TYR A 855 13.66 -17.63 -5.99
N SER A 856 12.83 -16.73 -6.49
CA SER A 856 13.21 -15.69 -7.45
C SER A 856 12.48 -14.39 -7.11
N GLN A 857 13.14 -13.25 -7.35
CA GLN A 857 12.55 -11.92 -7.23
C GLN A 857 12.27 -11.28 -8.59
N MET A 858 12.44 -12.03 -9.68
CA MET A 858 12.15 -11.54 -11.03
C MET A 858 10.66 -11.20 -11.19
N GLU A 859 10.32 -10.24 -12.04
CA GLU A 859 8.92 -9.79 -12.24
C GLU A 859 8.00 -10.93 -12.68
N ASP A 860 8.46 -11.71 -13.66
CA ASP A 860 7.75 -12.85 -14.22
C ASP A 860 7.46 -13.93 -13.16
N SER A 861 8.37 -14.13 -12.20
CA SER A 861 8.21 -15.14 -11.15
C SER A 861 7.17 -14.76 -10.08
N LEU A 862 6.85 -13.47 -9.86
CA LEU A 862 5.94 -13.05 -8.79
C LEU A 862 4.53 -13.67 -8.89
N SER A 863 4.13 -14.06 -10.10
CA SER A 863 2.86 -14.72 -10.37
C SER A 863 2.88 -16.24 -10.15
N ASP A 864 4.06 -16.84 -9.99
CA ASP A 864 4.24 -18.29 -9.87
C ASP A 864 3.99 -18.79 -8.45
N PHE A 865 2.88 -19.49 -8.28
CA PHE A 865 2.45 -20.01 -6.98
C PHE A 865 3.50 -20.91 -6.31
N GLN A 866 4.16 -21.77 -7.10
CA GLN A 866 5.13 -22.75 -6.60
C GLN A 866 6.48 -22.15 -6.15
N THR A 867 6.70 -20.86 -6.43
CA THR A 867 7.89 -20.09 -6.05
C THR A 867 7.64 -19.25 -4.79
N HIS A 868 6.47 -18.60 -4.71
CA HIS A 868 6.20 -17.60 -3.66
C HIS A 868 5.35 -18.09 -2.47
N PHE A 869 4.66 -19.22 -2.62
CA PHE A 869 3.85 -19.85 -1.57
C PHE A 869 4.40 -21.22 -1.18
N THR A 870 4.02 -21.69 0.00
CA THR A 870 4.62 -22.86 0.69
C THR A 870 3.59 -23.95 1.03
N VAL A 871 2.30 -23.67 0.83
CA VAL A 871 1.17 -24.54 1.18
C VAL A 871 0.82 -25.54 0.07
N MET A 872 1.81 -26.29 -0.42
CA MET A 872 1.65 -27.23 -1.53
C MET A 872 0.62 -28.33 -1.27
N ASN A 873 0.39 -28.66 0.01
CA ASN A 873 -0.51 -29.73 0.43
C ASN A 873 -2.00 -29.46 0.18
N TYR A 874 -2.40 -28.23 -0.17
CA TYR A 874 -3.79 -27.89 -0.51
C TYR A 874 -4.02 -27.54 -1.98
N SER A 875 -2.97 -27.50 -2.80
CA SER A 875 -3.01 -26.98 -4.18
C SER A 875 -2.90 -28.08 -5.25
N GLY A 876 -3.04 -29.36 -4.86
CA GLY A 876 -2.85 -30.50 -5.76
C GLY A 876 -1.40 -30.70 -6.22
N HIS A 877 -0.47 -29.86 -5.76
CA HIS A 877 0.95 -29.97 -6.04
C HIS A 877 1.62 -31.02 -5.14
N LYS A 878 2.77 -31.54 -5.60
CA LYS A 878 3.57 -32.47 -4.81
C LYS A 878 4.00 -31.80 -3.50
N TYR A 879 3.75 -32.46 -2.38
CA TYR A 879 4.20 -32.05 -1.06
C TYR A 879 5.48 -32.80 -0.67
N GLU A 880 6.44 -32.09 -0.10
CA GLU A 880 7.68 -32.64 0.46
C GLU A 880 7.63 -32.52 1.99
N HIS A 881 7.68 -33.66 2.69
CA HIS A 881 7.75 -33.70 4.14
C HIS A 881 9.21 -33.76 4.59
N VAL A 882 9.62 -32.80 5.42
CA VAL A 882 10.92 -32.80 6.11
C VAL A 882 10.66 -32.76 7.62
N PRO A 883 11.02 -33.81 8.37
CA PRO A 883 10.87 -33.84 9.83
C PRO A 883 11.63 -32.71 10.52
N THR A 884 11.13 -32.22 11.66
CA THR A 884 11.70 -31.04 12.35
C THR A 884 13.20 -31.17 12.61
N HIS A 885 13.64 -32.29 13.17
CA HIS A 885 15.03 -32.52 13.55
C HIS A 885 15.98 -32.63 12.34
N GLU A 886 15.50 -33.13 11.20
CA GLU A 886 16.27 -33.16 9.95
C GLU A 886 16.34 -31.77 9.33
N PHE A 887 15.23 -31.03 9.32
CA PHE A 887 15.19 -29.65 8.86
C PHE A 887 16.18 -28.79 9.64
N VAL A 888 16.15 -28.84 10.98
CA VAL A 888 17.05 -28.06 11.84
C VAL A 888 18.51 -28.40 11.55
N ARG A 889 18.87 -29.69 11.54
CA ARG A 889 20.25 -30.12 11.27
C ARG A 889 20.74 -29.62 9.90
N ALA A 890 19.93 -29.80 8.87
CA ALA A 890 20.28 -29.38 7.51
C ALA A 890 20.36 -27.85 7.40
N PHE A 891 19.47 -27.12 8.07
CA PHE A 891 19.44 -25.66 8.06
C PHE A 891 20.66 -25.05 8.78
N GLU A 892 21.01 -25.57 9.97
CA GLU A 892 22.21 -25.15 10.72
C GLU A 892 23.48 -25.39 9.89
N GLN A 893 23.57 -26.55 9.23
CA GLN A 893 24.69 -26.87 8.36
C GLN A 893 24.74 -25.96 7.12
N GLN A 894 23.60 -25.69 6.49
CA GLN A 894 23.51 -24.87 5.28
C GLN A 894 23.91 -23.41 5.54
N HIS A 895 23.47 -22.85 6.67
CA HIS A 895 23.60 -21.42 6.97
C HIS A 895 24.66 -21.08 8.01
N ASN A 896 25.31 -22.08 8.61
CA ASN A 896 26.28 -21.92 9.70
C ASN A 896 25.71 -21.10 10.88
N VAL A 897 24.51 -21.49 11.34
CA VAL A 897 23.76 -20.84 12.43
C VAL A 897 23.43 -21.86 13.52
N THR A 898 22.99 -21.38 14.68
CA THR A 898 22.48 -22.24 15.76
C THR A 898 20.98 -22.02 15.92
N TRP A 899 20.20 -23.09 15.84
CA TRP A 899 18.74 -23.06 15.95
C TRP A 899 18.25 -22.51 17.29
N GLN A 900 19.04 -22.70 18.36
CA GLN A 900 18.72 -22.20 19.69
C GLN A 900 18.46 -20.68 19.72
N SER A 901 19.22 -19.88 18.99
CA SER A 901 19.02 -18.42 18.96
C SER A 901 17.78 -18.01 18.17
N ILE A 902 17.49 -18.72 17.09
CA ILE A 902 16.27 -18.56 16.28
C ILE A 902 15.06 -18.92 17.15
N ASP A 903 15.11 -20.06 17.84
CA ASP A 903 14.04 -20.54 18.71
C ASP A 903 13.73 -19.57 19.86
N GLN A 904 14.76 -19.02 20.51
CA GLN A 904 14.59 -17.99 21.54
C GLN A 904 13.91 -16.73 20.99
N SER A 905 14.23 -16.35 19.75
CA SER A 905 13.63 -15.19 19.09
C SER A 905 12.17 -15.46 18.72
N VAL A 906 11.83 -16.69 18.29
CA VAL A 906 10.43 -17.13 18.08
C VAL A 906 9.66 -17.07 19.39
N GLN A 907 10.20 -17.61 20.49
CA GLN A 907 9.54 -17.54 21.81
C GLN A 907 9.31 -16.10 22.28
N ARG A 908 10.28 -15.19 22.06
CA ARG A 908 10.12 -13.76 22.38
C ARG A 908 8.97 -13.14 21.57
N MET A 909 8.93 -13.40 20.26
CA MET A 909 7.85 -12.93 19.39
C MET A 909 6.47 -13.45 19.84
N LEU A 910 6.35 -14.74 20.21
CA LEU A 910 5.10 -15.31 20.71
C LEU A 910 4.64 -14.69 22.04
N ARG A 911 5.57 -14.40 22.96
CA ARG A 911 5.27 -13.68 24.21
C ARG A 911 4.77 -12.26 23.94
N GLU A 912 5.45 -11.54 23.04
CA GLU A 912 5.04 -10.19 22.64
C GLU A 912 3.66 -10.19 21.96
N LEU A 913 3.39 -11.15 21.06
CA LEU A 913 2.08 -11.34 20.43
C LEU A 913 0.95 -11.50 21.46
N LEU A 914 1.11 -12.42 22.42
CA LEU A 914 0.08 -12.66 23.44
C LEU A 914 -0.06 -11.49 24.41
N ALA A 915 1.04 -10.82 24.76
CA ALA A 915 1.01 -9.61 25.58
C ALA A 915 0.23 -8.48 24.88
N ALA A 916 0.49 -8.24 23.60
CA ALA A 916 -0.22 -7.22 22.82
C ALA A 916 -1.73 -7.47 22.77
N ALA A 917 -2.14 -8.73 22.61
CA ALA A 917 -3.55 -9.10 22.60
C ALA A 917 -4.25 -8.68 23.91
N VAL A 918 -3.65 -8.98 25.06
CA VAL A 918 -4.20 -8.61 26.39
C VAL A 918 -4.16 -7.10 26.63
N THR A 919 -3.08 -6.43 26.19
CA THR A 919 -2.90 -4.99 26.38
C THR A 919 -3.95 -4.17 25.61
N VAL A 920 -4.28 -4.60 24.39
CA VAL A 920 -5.23 -3.87 23.52
C VAL A 920 -6.66 -4.36 23.72
N HIS A 921 -6.83 -5.66 23.95
CA HIS A 921 -8.12 -6.34 24.12
C HIS A 921 -8.14 -7.13 25.42
N PRO A 922 -8.24 -6.46 26.59
CA PRO A 922 -8.32 -7.14 27.88
C PRO A 922 -9.52 -8.10 27.97
N GLU A 923 -10.56 -7.91 27.15
CA GLU A 923 -11.72 -8.78 27.04
C GLU A 923 -11.38 -10.18 26.48
N MET A 924 -10.19 -10.37 25.90
CA MET A 924 -9.70 -11.69 25.52
C MET A 924 -9.42 -12.57 26.75
N GLN A 925 -9.16 -11.97 27.91
CA GLN A 925 -9.07 -12.69 29.17
C GLN A 925 -10.48 -12.96 29.70
N PRO A 926 -10.94 -14.23 29.76
CA PRO A 926 -12.23 -14.56 30.34
C PRO A 926 -12.27 -14.31 31.86
N ASP A 927 -13.45 -14.02 32.39
CA ASP A 927 -13.70 -13.86 33.84
C ASP A 927 -13.50 -15.18 34.63
N GLY A 928 -13.58 -16.33 33.96
CA GLY A 928 -13.37 -17.67 34.51
C GLY A 928 -12.17 -18.41 33.93
N ASP A 929 -11.82 -19.56 34.51
CA ASP A 929 -10.72 -20.42 34.01
C ASP A 929 -11.20 -21.56 33.09
N THR A 930 -12.17 -21.29 32.21
CA THR A 930 -12.82 -22.32 31.37
C THR A 930 -12.33 -22.32 29.92
N CYS A 931 -11.53 -21.35 29.49
CA CYS A 931 -11.02 -21.30 28.11
C CYS A 931 -9.66 -21.98 28.00
N ARG A 932 -9.48 -22.80 26.96
CA ARG A 932 -8.21 -23.41 26.53
C ARG A 932 -8.15 -23.31 25.02
N ALA A 933 -6.99 -23.20 24.39
CA ALA A 933 -6.95 -23.16 22.93
C ALA A 933 -5.65 -23.73 22.37
N ILE A 934 -5.74 -24.17 21.12
CA ILE A 934 -4.60 -24.51 20.28
C ILE A 934 -4.56 -23.53 19.10
N TYR A 935 -3.40 -22.91 18.91
CA TYR A 935 -3.14 -22.01 17.79
C TYR A 935 -2.03 -22.56 16.90
N GLY A 936 -2.26 -22.51 15.59
CA GLY A 936 -1.20 -22.68 14.60
C GLY A 936 -0.58 -21.32 14.30
N VAL A 937 0.72 -21.17 14.55
CA VAL A 937 1.43 -19.92 14.30
C VAL A 937 2.40 -20.10 13.14
N ASP A 938 2.20 -19.32 12.09
CA ASP A 938 2.95 -19.43 10.84
C ASP A 938 4.08 -18.41 10.83
N VAL A 939 5.32 -18.91 10.74
CA VAL A 939 6.52 -18.10 10.91
C VAL A 939 7.49 -18.36 9.75
N MET A 940 7.96 -17.28 9.13
CA MET A 940 9.06 -17.30 8.16
C MET A 940 10.32 -16.74 8.82
N LEU A 941 11.50 -17.05 8.27
CA LEU A 941 12.74 -16.35 8.64
C LEU A 941 13.12 -15.40 7.52
N ASP A 942 13.58 -14.19 7.86
CA ASP A 942 14.26 -13.32 6.89
C ASP A 942 15.71 -13.76 6.66
N ASP A 943 16.42 -13.08 5.77
CA ASP A 943 17.81 -13.33 5.43
C ASP A 943 18.80 -13.02 6.57
N GLN A 944 18.33 -12.44 7.68
CA GLN A 944 19.04 -12.29 8.94
C GLN A 944 18.59 -13.31 10.01
N PHE A 945 17.86 -14.34 9.59
CA PHE A 945 17.30 -15.41 10.43
C PHE A 945 16.38 -14.91 11.55
N GLN A 946 15.82 -13.71 11.42
CA GLN A 946 14.85 -13.16 12.35
C GLN A 946 13.45 -13.70 12.02
N PRO A 947 12.67 -14.10 13.03
CA PRO A 947 11.34 -14.62 12.81
C PRO A 947 10.38 -13.51 12.35
N LYS A 948 9.56 -13.88 11.37
CA LYS A 948 8.54 -13.05 10.74
C LYS A 948 7.21 -13.78 10.87
N LEU A 949 6.31 -13.26 11.72
CA LEU A 949 4.95 -13.76 11.85
C LEU A 949 4.19 -13.53 10.54
N LEU A 950 3.51 -14.56 10.05
CA LEU A 950 2.70 -14.52 8.84
C LEU A 950 1.19 -14.48 9.15
N GLU A 951 0.75 -15.39 10.04
CA GLU A 951 -0.63 -15.50 10.52
C GLU A 951 -0.72 -16.40 11.77
N VAL A 952 -1.84 -16.29 12.48
CA VAL A 952 -2.25 -17.20 13.55
C VAL A 952 -3.56 -17.84 13.14
N THR A 953 -3.67 -19.15 13.26
CA THR A 953 -4.88 -19.92 12.91
C THR A 953 -5.47 -20.54 14.18
N TYR A 954 -6.73 -20.25 14.44
CA TYR A 954 -7.55 -20.98 15.41
C TYR A 954 -7.82 -22.40 14.90
N CYS A 955 -7.83 -23.39 15.79
CA CYS A 955 -8.11 -24.79 15.46
C CYS A 955 -7.31 -25.26 14.22
N PRO A 956 -5.97 -25.21 14.27
CA PRO A 956 -5.14 -25.45 13.11
C PRO A 956 -5.32 -26.87 12.57
N ASP A 957 -5.15 -27.03 11.26
CA ASP A 957 -5.05 -28.36 10.64
C ASP A 957 -3.89 -29.14 11.26
N CYS A 958 -4.24 -30.20 11.99
CA CYS A 958 -3.33 -31.10 12.69
C CYS A 958 -3.07 -32.42 11.93
N THR A 959 -3.51 -32.56 10.68
CA THR A 959 -3.33 -33.80 9.88
C THR A 959 -1.87 -34.28 9.93
N ARG A 960 -0.92 -33.36 9.73
CA ARG A 960 0.52 -33.67 9.77
C ARG A 960 1.01 -34.08 11.16
N ALA A 961 0.46 -33.50 12.21
CA ALA A 961 0.80 -33.84 13.59
C ALA A 961 0.33 -35.25 13.97
N VAL A 962 -0.78 -35.71 13.39
CA VAL A 962 -1.31 -37.06 13.57
C VAL A 962 -0.92 -38.04 12.45
N THR A 963 0.05 -37.67 11.59
CA THR A 963 0.55 -38.54 10.51
C THR A 963 2.02 -38.91 10.68
N TYR A 964 2.88 -37.95 11.02
CA TYR A 964 4.34 -38.13 10.97
C TYR A 964 4.97 -38.20 12.36
N ASP A 965 5.90 -39.14 12.55
CA ASP A 965 6.76 -39.20 13.73
C ASP A 965 7.74 -38.02 13.73
N MET A 966 7.82 -37.31 14.84
CA MET A 966 8.69 -36.13 14.98
C MET A 966 9.55 -36.26 16.23
N LYS A 967 10.84 -35.91 16.12
CA LYS A 967 11.76 -35.85 17.25
C LYS A 967 11.92 -34.40 17.71
N ARG A 968 11.88 -34.16 19.03
CA ARG A 968 12.10 -32.82 19.60
C ARG A 968 13.49 -32.29 19.26
N VAL A 969 13.58 -30.97 19.07
CA VAL A 969 14.86 -30.32 18.72
C VAL A 969 15.80 -30.26 19.91
N PHE A 970 15.27 -29.97 21.10
CA PHE A 970 16.05 -29.84 22.33
C PHE A 970 15.79 -31.04 23.25
N PRO A 971 16.80 -31.87 23.54
CA PRO A 971 16.66 -33.00 24.46
C PRO A 971 16.43 -32.52 25.90
N ARG A 972 15.75 -33.33 26.71
CA ARG A 972 15.56 -33.04 28.14
C ARG A 972 16.72 -33.62 28.96
N PRO A 973 17.04 -33.05 30.13
CA PRO A 973 17.98 -33.67 31.05
C PRO A 973 17.54 -35.10 31.37
N SER A 974 18.43 -36.07 31.17
CA SER A 974 18.16 -37.50 31.37
C SER A 974 17.66 -37.77 32.79
N SER A 975 16.61 -38.58 32.92
CA SER A 975 16.08 -39.02 34.22
C SER A 975 16.88 -40.19 34.81
N GLY A 976 18.21 -40.14 34.70
CA GLY A 976 19.15 -40.90 35.53
C GLY A 976 18.98 -42.43 35.62
N GLY A 977 18.56 -43.15 34.57
CA GLY A 977 18.48 -44.61 34.72
C GLY A 977 18.35 -45.52 33.49
N ASN A 978 17.89 -45.06 32.31
CA ASN A 978 17.73 -45.97 31.18
C ASN A 978 17.78 -45.26 29.81
N ALA A 979 18.92 -45.36 29.11
CA ALA A 979 19.20 -44.60 27.88
C ALA A 979 18.23 -44.89 26.71
N GLU A 980 17.75 -46.13 26.56
CA GLU A 980 16.79 -46.49 25.51
C GLU A 980 15.39 -45.92 25.78
N ALA A 981 14.94 -45.92 27.03
CA ALA A 981 13.65 -45.33 27.43
C ALA A 981 13.69 -43.79 27.35
N ASP A 982 14.85 -43.19 27.64
CA ASP A 982 15.08 -41.75 27.48
C ASP A 982 15.03 -41.36 25.98
N GLU A 983 15.57 -42.16 25.05
CA GLU A 983 15.56 -41.87 23.61
C GLU A 983 14.16 -41.99 22.98
N GLU A 984 13.36 -42.98 23.38
CA GLU A 984 11.97 -43.11 22.91
C GLU A 984 11.06 -41.97 23.42
N SER A 985 11.39 -41.40 24.59
CA SER A 985 10.67 -40.26 25.17
C SER A 985 10.85 -38.93 24.41
N GLU A 986 11.85 -38.87 23.52
CA GLU A 986 12.15 -37.69 22.69
C GLU A 986 11.22 -37.55 21.49
N TRP A 987 10.48 -38.61 21.15
CA TRP A 987 9.59 -38.66 19.99
C TRP A 987 8.17 -38.20 20.35
N LEU A 988 7.65 -37.28 19.54
CA LEU A 988 6.22 -37.02 19.39
C LEU A 988 5.67 -38.05 18.38
N ARG A 989 4.82 -38.95 18.88
CA ARG A 989 4.16 -39.96 18.04
C ARG A 989 2.81 -39.44 17.57
N PRO A 990 2.41 -39.72 16.31
CA PRO A 990 1.11 -39.32 15.76
C PRO A 990 -0.08 -39.57 16.69
N LYS A 991 -0.21 -40.80 17.20
CA LYS A 991 -1.29 -41.23 18.10
C LYS A 991 -1.23 -40.60 19.50
N SER A 992 -0.13 -39.97 19.88
CA SER A 992 0.01 -39.31 21.18
C SER A 992 -0.22 -37.80 21.11
N PHE A 993 -0.31 -37.20 19.92
CA PHE A 993 -0.37 -35.75 19.78
C PHE A 993 -1.51 -35.12 20.60
N PHE A 994 -2.75 -35.59 20.43
CA PHE A 994 -3.88 -35.06 21.22
C PHE A 994 -3.84 -35.49 22.69
N ASN A 995 -3.21 -36.62 23.02
CA ASN A 995 -2.94 -36.99 24.42
C ASN A 995 -2.01 -35.97 25.10
N ASP A 996 -0.99 -35.48 24.39
CA ASP A 996 -0.05 -34.47 24.88
C ASP A 996 -0.71 -33.09 24.98
N VAL A 997 -1.54 -32.72 24.00
CA VAL A 997 -2.32 -31.46 24.02
C VAL A 997 -3.28 -31.42 25.21
N PHE A 998 -4.10 -32.45 25.39
CA PHE A 998 -5.07 -32.53 26.48
C PHE A 998 -4.37 -32.72 27.83
N GLY A 999 -3.30 -33.52 27.88
CA GLY A 999 -2.46 -33.65 29.07
C GLY A 999 -1.91 -32.30 29.55
N CYS A 1000 -1.47 -31.45 28.62
CA CYS A 1000 -1.01 -30.11 28.95
C CYS A 1000 -2.12 -29.17 29.43
N LEU A 1001 -3.21 -29.08 28.68
CA LEU A 1001 -4.26 -28.09 28.94
C LEU A 1001 -5.12 -28.43 30.17
N PHE A 1002 -5.27 -29.72 30.50
CA PHE A 1002 -6.20 -30.19 31.54
C PHE A 1002 -5.53 -30.95 32.70
N LEU A 1003 -4.36 -31.58 32.49
CA LEU A 1003 -3.70 -32.42 33.52
C LEU A 1003 -2.39 -31.81 34.03
N GLY A 1004 -1.95 -30.67 33.51
CA GLY A 1004 -0.72 -29.99 33.92
C GLY A 1004 0.57 -30.67 33.45
N GLU A 1005 0.49 -31.56 32.47
CA GLU A 1005 1.62 -32.29 31.93
C GLU A 1005 2.37 -31.47 30.87
N THR A 1006 3.69 -31.61 30.80
CA THR A 1006 4.49 -30.83 29.83
C THR A 1006 5.38 -31.73 28.99
N ARG A 1007 4.97 -32.94 28.62
CA ARG A 1007 5.87 -33.95 28.00
C ARG A 1007 6.53 -33.48 26.70
N ASN A 1008 5.76 -32.96 25.75
CA ASN A 1008 6.22 -32.56 24.40
C ASN A 1008 6.00 -31.07 24.10
N VAL A 1009 5.93 -30.28 25.16
CA VAL A 1009 5.75 -28.83 25.12
C VAL A 1009 6.64 -28.17 26.16
N ARG A 1010 6.99 -26.91 25.93
CA ARG A 1010 7.71 -26.05 26.87
C ARG A 1010 6.92 -24.78 27.15
N ARG A 1011 7.00 -24.27 28.38
CA ARG A 1011 6.30 -23.05 28.77
C ARG A 1011 6.91 -21.83 28.05
N LEU A 1012 6.04 -20.95 27.55
CA LEU A 1012 6.42 -19.64 27.00
C LEU A 1012 6.62 -18.60 28.10
#